data_AF-A0A1M4EGR8-F1
#
_entry.id   AF-A0A1M4EGR8-F1
#
_cell.length_a   1.000
_cell.length_b   1.000
_cell.length_c   1.000
_cell.angle_alpha   90.00
_cell.angle_beta   90.00
_cell.angle_gamma   90.00
#
_symmetry.space_group_name_H-M   'P 1'
#
loop_
_entity.id
_entity.type
_entity.pdbx_description
1 polymer ?
#
loop_
_entity_poly.entity_id
_entity_poly.type
_entity_poly.pdbx_seq_one_letter_code
_entity_poly.pdbx_strand_id
1 'polypeptide(L)'
;MARIRRGGDEEAVGVGFVVGEREIVTCAHVVNAAMGRDKTVADRPARNTRIHIDFPLLGDADGAPLRSCKVVSWSPPSTAEPRGRDVAGLVLVGGDTLPRGAGPARLASGKGPPQADITMFGYPSSPSRANGGWTTCTFRGAVAGGLLQLDVKGESALRAQPGYSGSPVIMEDEWGDVVVGMLVVASRDGRAGDAYAVPVSHMAAAWPEALSNSSVPPCPYRGLRAFTAEDARAGIFVGREDEIARLRSMVQASPLILVVGPSGVGKSSLVAAGLEPALHAEGWGVTSFRPGRSPFDAAAHALLSLVRTGRALSLADLNACSDQVRQYGLTNVAEKMALMVNRPVAVICDQMEELFAADQNNGEGLDFLRQLLPPVGGGPPSAVRLVCTLRADFLPAILELPGMGLRLQDRQLNVSPLDEPALTRVIVEPSTVEGVTYSPGLAHLIATEASRSRGGLPLLEFTLTELWAMQTKRQLTFDHYHELGGVAGALNRHAEEVYRKLCAEFDEGNIRRVLLAMVRARGGAASAVRVVARREHLGDGWKIAEALAGPSNRLVVLAPEGPDTSEIAHEALIREWKRLRDWVDADAQFQRWLILMEERSAEGDLLSDVRMAEAQQWLVERPDDIPPAIVSFVERSEKDIKLKIEALRAQDELRRANTELEDKATLLAKQNRAIEIQNFQIEQARRTLEERAEQLAVSIRFKSQFLARMSHELRTPLNGLLILARLLTENAEGNLSAQQVEYARTIHGSGSALLQLINDLLDLSDLEAGQLRIHPDRMALPKTVELMEALFASPAQAKGLSFGVDVEPEVPQELRADEQRLQQVLRGLLSNAVKFTPRGEVRLRVSMAPPGIGFDDDSLHDSTDLLAFQVIDTGIGIPPDKFGVIFEAFRQADGTTSRKYGGTGLGLAICRDIARLLGGEIHVDSELGKGSTFTLYLPASYTGPLAATDPAPTRRQPVPPPAAEPAVPEPPLGLPLPRLAEPPVELPTRWQGDDPLNGAKILIVDDDIRNVFALTSVLERHGSTVVYAENGRESIEQLERNEDVALVLMDIMMTGMDGWATTSAIRRMPQFADLPIIALTAKVMRGDREKSIASGASDYVPKPVDVDRLLERLRGWLSRSSAGSTSGPTEPS
;
A
#
# COMPACT_ATOMS: atom_id res chain seq x y z
N MET A 1 -47.70 -6.11 -16.73
CA MET A 1 -48.47 -7.33 -17.07
C MET A 1 -49.71 -6.94 -17.84
N ALA A 2 -50.19 -7.80 -18.75
CA ALA A 2 -51.38 -7.57 -19.57
C ALA A 2 -52.41 -8.70 -19.31
N ARG A 3 -53.68 -8.33 -19.11
CA ARG A 3 -54.79 -9.30 -18.99
C ARG A 3 -55.33 -9.58 -20.39
N ILE A 4 -55.48 -10.86 -20.73
CA ILE A 4 -55.98 -11.32 -22.03
C ILE A 4 -57.46 -11.67 -21.89
N ARG A 5 -58.30 -11.10 -22.76
CA ARG A 5 -59.77 -11.18 -22.68
C ARG A 5 -60.36 -12.05 -23.79
N ARG A 6 -61.47 -12.74 -23.47
CA ARG A 6 -62.25 -13.50 -24.46
C ARG A 6 -63.19 -12.56 -25.21
N GLY A 7 -63.04 -12.43 -26.53
CA GLY A 7 -64.05 -11.78 -27.38
C GLY A 7 -64.54 -10.37 -27.00
N GLY A 8 -63.78 -9.59 -26.21
CA GLY A 8 -64.21 -8.28 -25.69
C GLY A 8 -64.93 -8.29 -24.32
N ASP A 9 -65.30 -9.46 -23.78
CA ASP A 9 -65.92 -9.62 -22.46
C ASP A 9 -64.95 -9.32 -21.31
N GLU A 10 -65.47 -9.00 -20.11
CA GLU A 10 -64.68 -8.75 -18.88
C GLU A 10 -63.94 -9.99 -18.34
N GLU A 11 -64.22 -11.17 -18.88
CA GLU A 11 -63.63 -12.42 -18.41
C GLU A 11 -62.18 -12.59 -18.90
N ALA A 12 -61.25 -12.72 -17.94
CA ALA A 12 -59.84 -13.00 -18.19
C ALA A 12 -59.63 -14.48 -18.54
N VAL A 13 -59.02 -14.77 -19.68
CA VAL A 13 -58.67 -16.14 -20.09
C VAL A 13 -57.22 -16.52 -19.79
N GLY A 14 -56.41 -15.54 -19.44
CA GLY A 14 -55.01 -15.71 -19.07
C GLY A 14 -54.29 -14.37 -18.96
N VAL A 15 -52.98 -14.46 -18.80
CA VAL A 15 -52.07 -13.32 -18.62
C VAL A 15 -51.06 -13.32 -19.75
N GLY A 16 -50.61 -12.14 -20.15
CA GLY A 16 -49.39 -11.95 -20.91
C GLY A 16 -48.50 -10.91 -20.22
N PHE A 17 -47.27 -10.79 -20.65
CA PHE A 17 -46.37 -9.76 -20.17
C PHE A 17 -45.58 -9.14 -21.29
N VAL A 18 -45.24 -7.87 -21.07
CA VAL A 18 -44.55 -7.02 -22.04
C VAL A 18 -43.07 -7.42 -22.06
N VAL A 19 -42.50 -7.57 -23.25
CA VAL A 19 -41.09 -7.97 -23.45
C VAL A 19 -40.32 -7.01 -24.37
N GLY A 20 -40.99 -5.99 -24.90
CA GLY A 20 -40.44 -4.93 -25.74
C GLY A 20 -41.33 -3.68 -25.72
N GLU A 21 -41.16 -2.77 -26.68
CA GLU A 21 -41.94 -1.53 -26.76
C GLU A 21 -43.40 -1.76 -27.17
N ARG A 22 -43.67 -2.86 -27.89
CA ARG A 22 -45.02 -3.25 -28.37
C ARG A 22 -45.27 -4.75 -28.28
N GLU A 23 -44.27 -5.51 -27.88
CA GLU A 23 -44.22 -6.96 -27.88
C GLU A 23 -44.71 -7.52 -26.56
N ILE A 24 -45.60 -8.50 -26.63
CA ILE A 24 -46.20 -9.18 -25.49
C ILE A 24 -46.11 -10.68 -25.71
N VAL A 25 -45.74 -11.44 -24.67
CA VAL A 25 -45.67 -12.89 -24.72
C VAL A 25 -46.72 -13.51 -23.82
N THR A 26 -47.29 -14.63 -24.28
CA THR A 26 -48.28 -15.47 -23.58
C THR A 26 -48.20 -16.91 -24.10
N CYS A 27 -48.92 -17.86 -23.48
CA CYS A 27 -49.07 -19.20 -24.03
C CYS A 27 -49.98 -19.21 -25.27
N ALA A 28 -49.72 -20.09 -26.24
CA ALA A 28 -50.53 -20.22 -27.45
C ALA A 28 -51.96 -20.73 -27.13
N HIS A 29 -52.09 -21.59 -26.13
CA HIS A 29 -53.39 -22.07 -25.69
C HIS A 29 -54.26 -20.97 -25.04
N VAL A 30 -53.64 -19.93 -24.46
CA VAL A 30 -54.36 -18.74 -23.95
C VAL A 30 -54.92 -17.94 -25.13
N VAL A 31 -54.16 -17.82 -26.21
CA VAL A 31 -54.64 -17.20 -27.45
C VAL A 31 -55.79 -18.00 -28.06
N ASN A 32 -55.72 -19.34 -28.06
CA ASN A 32 -56.84 -20.19 -28.47
C ASN A 32 -58.09 -19.93 -27.61
N ALA A 33 -57.94 -19.88 -26.29
CA ALA A 33 -59.03 -19.58 -25.37
C ALA A 33 -59.65 -18.18 -25.59
N ALA A 34 -58.81 -17.17 -25.86
CA ALA A 34 -59.26 -15.81 -26.16
C ALA A 34 -60.13 -15.73 -27.43
N MET A 35 -59.84 -16.58 -28.41
CA MET A 35 -60.63 -16.73 -29.63
C MET A 35 -61.85 -17.66 -29.47
N GLY A 36 -62.04 -18.28 -28.30
CA GLY A 36 -63.06 -19.30 -28.08
C GLY A 36 -62.79 -20.64 -28.80
N ARG A 37 -61.56 -20.91 -29.22
CA ARG A 37 -61.13 -22.20 -29.79
C ARG A 37 -60.75 -23.20 -28.69
N ASP A 38 -60.75 -24.48 -29.03
CA ASP A 38 -60.18 -25.51 -28.16
C ASP A 38 -58.69 -25.23 -27.89
N LYS A 39 -58.27 -25.36 -26.63
CA LYS A 39 -56.91 -25.03 -26.17
C LYS A 39 -55.81 -25.86 -26.82
N THR A 40 -56.15 -27.04 -27.35
CA THR A 40 -55.20 -27.99 -27.96
C THR A 40 -55.00 -27.80 -29.46
N VAL A 41 -55.71 -26.86 -30.10
CA VAL A 41 -55.58 -26.59 -31.54
C VAL A 41 -54.16 -26.12 -31.86
N ALA A 42 -53.46 -26.89 -32.71
CA ALA A 42 -52.11 -26.59 -33.16
C ALA A 42 -52.06 -25.52 -34.25
N ASP A 43 -53.12 -25.39 -35.05
CA ASP A 43 -53.18 -24.47 -36.18
C ASP A 43 -53.02 -23.02 -35.76
N ARG A 44 -52.10 -22.32 -36.44
CA ARG A 44 -51.86 -20.90 -36.22
C ARG A 44 -53.13 -20.07 -36.50
N PRO A 45 -53.47 -19.09 -35.67
CA PRO A 45 -54.54 -18.12 -35.95
C PRO A 45 -54.32 -17.39 -37.28
N ALA A 46 -55.42 -17.00 -37.96
CA ALA A 46 -55.33 -16.22 -39.19
C ALA A 46 -54.59 -14.89 -38.93
N ARG A 47 -53.87 -14.37 -39.93
CA ARG A 47 -53.04 -13.16 -39.78
C ARG A 47 -53.81 -11.91 -39.31
N ASN A 48 -55.12 -11.86 -39.58
CA ASN A 48 -56.00 -10.75 -39.23
C ASN A 48 -56.73 -10.95 -37.89
N THR A 49 -56.50 -12.06 -37.20
CA THR A 49 -57.06 -12.30 -35.87
C THR A 49 -56.59 -11.23 -34.90
N ARG A 50 -57.53 -10.62 -34.17
CA ARG A 50 -57.24 -9.65 -33.10
C ARG A 50 -57.46 -10.29 -31.74
N ILE A 51 -56.49 -10.09 -30.86
CA ILE A 51 -56.54 -10.49 -29.45
C ILE A 51 -56.66 -9.22 -28.62
N HIS A 52 -57.63 -9.20 -27.71
CA HIS A 52 -57.91 -8.04 -26.89
C HIS A 52 -57.22 -8.13 -25.53
N ILE A 53 -56.55 -7.05 -25.13
CA ILE A 53 -55.82 -6.97 -23.86
C ILE A 53 -56.06 -5.64 -23.13
N ASP A 54 -55.88 -5.63 -21.81
CA ASP A 54 -55.83 -4.41 -20.98
C ASP A 54 -54.77 -4.52 -19.86
N PHE A 55 -54.49 -3.41 -19.16
CA PHE A 55 -53.42 -3.28 -18.15
C PHE A 55 -53.98 -2.85 -16.78
N PRO A 56 -54.68 -3.74 -16.05
CA PRO A 56 -55.43 -3.37 -14.86
C PRO A 56 -54.57 -2.98 -13.65
N LEU A 57 -53.26 -3.27 -13.65
CA LEU A 57 -52.33 -2.88 -12.57
C LEU A 57 -51.97 -1.38 -12.56
N LEU A 58 -52.37 -0.61 -13.58
CA LEU A 58 -52.04 0.82 -13.69
C LEU A 58 -53.11 1.76 -13.10
N GLY A 59 -54.20 1.22 -12.54
CA GLY A 59 -55.27 2.00 -11.88
C GLY A 59 -56.23 2.73 -12.82
N ASP A 60 -57.29 3.33 -12.25
CA ASP A 60 -58.41 3.95 -12.99
C ASP A 60 -58.09 5.34 -13.60
N ALA A 61 -56.99 5.99 -13.20
CA ALA A 61 -56.60 7.32 -13.68
C ALA A 61 -56.19 7.34 -15.17
N ASP A 62 -55.79 6.18 -15.70
CA ASP A 62 -55.48 5.92 -17.11
C ASP A 62 -56.19 4.63 -17.58
N GLY A 63 -57.44 4.41 -17.14
CA GLY A 63 -58.21 3.16 -17.35
C GLY A 63 -57.86 2.44 -18.66
N ALA A 64 -56.91 1.50 -18.58
CA ALA A 64 -56.07 1.16 -19.72
C ALA A 64 -56.97 0.65 -20.84
N PRO A 65 -57.20 1.45 -21.90
CA PRO A 65 -58.24 1.15 -22.86
C PRO A 65 -57.94 -0.18 -23.52
N LEU A 66 -58.99 -0.95 -23.81
CA LEU A 66 -58.88 -2.23 -24.47
C LEU A 66 -58.04 -2.09 -25.74
N ARG A 67 -56.85 -2.70 -25.76
CA ARG A 67 -55.95 -2.69 -26.92
C ARG A 67 -56.17 -3.94 -27.76
N SER A 68 -55.82 -3.84 -29.04
CA SER A 68 -55.86 -4.96 -29.97
C SER A 68 -54.44 -5.37 -30.38
N CYS A 69 -54.14 -6.66 -30.26
CA CYS A 69 -52.89 -7.27 -30.70
C CYS A 69 -53.09 -8.22 -31.88
N LYS A 70 -52.06 -8.38 -32.71
CA LYS A 70 -51.96 -9.42 -33.74
C LYS A 70 -50.98 -10.51 -33.30
N VAL A 71 -51.22 -11.75 -33.74
CA VAL A 71 -50.33 -12.89 -33.44
C VAL A 71 -49.19 -12.94 -34.46
N VAL A 72 -47.96 -12.62 -34.02
CA VAL A 72 -46.78 -12.55 -34.89
C VAL A 72 -45.88 -13.79 -34.79
N SER A 73 -45.78 -14.40 -33.61
CA SER A 73 -45.07 -15.67 -33.38
C SER A 73 -46.02 -16.73 -32.83
N TRP A 74 -45.81 -17.99 -33.22
CA TRP A 74 -46.66 -19.11 -32.84
C TRP A 74 -45.85 -20.41 -32.70
N SER A 75 -45.69 -20.86 -31.46
CA SER A 75 -45.26 -22.20 -31.09
C SER A 75 -46.48 -22.98 -30.59
N PRO A 76 -46.92 -24.04 -31.30
CA PRO A 76 -48.23 -24.65 -31.09
C PRO A 76 -48.34 -25.41 -29.74
N PRO A 77 -49.55 -25.56 -29.19
CA PRO A 77 -49.83 -26.49 -28.08
C PRO A 77 -49.37 -27.92 -28.41
N SER A 78 -48.48 -28.49 -27.59
CA SER A 78 -48.06 -29.89 -27.72
C SER A 78 -49.18 -30.85 -27.32
N THR A 79 -49.41 -31.90 -28.11
CA THR A 79 -50.33 -33.00 -27.78
C THR A 79 -49.69 -34.08 -26.91
N ALA A 80 -48.34 -34.19 -26.95
CA ALA A 80 -47.51 -35.13 -26.20
C ALA A 80 -47.06 -34.58 -24.82
N GLU A 81 -46.83 -35.46 -23.84
CA GLU A 81 -46.33 -35.10 -22.52
C GLU A 81 -44.80 -34.87 -22.50
N PRO A 82 -44.31 -33.88 -21.73
CA PRO A 82 -45.06 -32.93 -20.92
C PRO A 82 -45.73 -31.85 -21.79
N ARG A 83 -47.04 -31.65 -21.57
CA ARG A 83 -47.83 -30.60 -22.24
C ARG A 83 -47.43 -29.23 -21.69
N GLY A 84 -47.49 -28.20 -22.53
CA GLY A 84 -47.28 -26.81 -22.09
C GLY A 84 -45.92 -26.19 -22.40
N ARG A 85 -45.36 -26.45 -23.59
CA ARG A 85 -44.21 -25.70 -24.15
C ARG A 85 -44.62 -24.65 -25.17
N ASP A 86 -45.89 -24.29 -25.20
CA ASP A 86 -46.48 -23.45 -26.21
C ASP A 86 -46.32 -21.97 -25.90
N VAL A 87 -45.95 -21.20 -26.92
CA VAL A 87 -45.59 -19.79 -26.80
C VAL A 87 -46.23 -19.05 -27.96
N ALA A 88 -46.89 -17.94 -27.69
CA ALA A 88 -47.40 -17.03 -28.70
C ALA A 88 -46.87 -15.61 -28.47
N GLY A 89 -46.42 -15.01 -29.55
CA GLY A 89 -45.98 -13.62 -29.59
C GLY A 89 -47.09 -12.71 -30.12
N LEU A 90 -47.41 -11.67 -29.36
CA LEU A 90 -48.43 -10.66 -29.66
C LEU A 90 -47.76 -9.30 -29.87
N VAL A 91 -48.26 -8.52 -30.83
CA VAL A 91 -47.81 -7.14 -31.08
C VAL A 91 -49.02 -6.22 -31.20
N LEU A 92 -48.97 -5.07 -30.53
CA LEU A 92 -50.00 -4.02 -30.61
C LEU A 92 -50.23 -3.53 -32.05
N VAL A 93 -51.48 -3.30 -32.43
CA VAL A 93 -51.89 -2.92 -33.79
C VAL A 93 -52.25 -1.43 -33.85
N GLY A 94 -51.96 -0.76 -34.97
CA GLY A 94 -52.60 0.52 -35.31
C GLY A 94 -51.98 1.79 -34.74
N GLY A 95 -50.69 1.78 -34.37
CA GLY A 95 -50.02 2.97 -33.82
C GLY A 95 -50.14 3.10 -32.31
N ASP A 96 -50.90 2.22 -31.65
CA ASP A 96 -50.97 2.12 -30.19
C ASP A 96 -49.57 1.95 -29.57
N THR A 97 -49.27 2.74 -28.55
CA THR A 97 -48.09 2.59 -27.68
C THR A 97 -48.50 1.97 -26.35
N LEU A 98 -47.53 1.43 -25.60
CA LEU A 98 -47.77 1.01 -24.23
C LEU A 98 -48.27 2.19 -23.38
N PRO A 99 -49.18 1.95 -22.42
CA PRO A 99 -49.57 2.97 -21.44
C PRO A 99 -48.35 3.46 -20.64
N ARG A 100 -48.39 4.70 -20.15
CA ARG A 100 -47.37 5.21 -19.23
C ARG A 100 -47.35 4.32 -17.98
N GLY A 101 -46.17 3.86 -17.59
CA GLY A 101 -45.98 2.91 -16.49
C GLY A 101 -45.94 1.43 -16.90
N ALA A 102 -46.26 1.09 -18.15
CA ALA A 102 -45.99 -0.24 -18.70
C ALA A 102 -44.65 -0.26 -19.45
N GLY A 103 -43.72 -1.13 -19.03
CA GLY A 103 -42.42 -1.33 -19.65
C GLY A 103 -42.10 -2.81 -19.89
N PRO A 104 -41.05 -3.11 -20.68
CA PRO A 104 -40.60 -4.47 -20.92
C PRO A 104 -40.10 -5.12 -19.63
N ALA A 105 -40.49 -6.38 -19.43
CA ALA A 105 -40.00 -7.18 -18.31
C ALA A 105 -38.54 -7.57 -18.53
N ARG A 106 -37.75 -7.53 -17.46
CA ARG A 106 -36.39 -8.06 -17.47
C ARG A 106 -36.44 -9.58 -17.48
N LEU A 107 -35.78 -10.20 -18.45
CA LEU A 107 -35.79 -11.65 -18.64
C LEU A 107 -34.42 -12.24 -18.26
N ALA A 108 -34.40 -13.28 -17.44
CA ALA A 108 -33.18 -14.03 -17.08
C ALA A 108 -33.24 -15.49 -17.49
N SER A 109 -32.08 -16.04 -17.85
CA SER A 109 -31.91 -17.44 -18.21
C SER A 109 -31.90 -18.34 -16.96
N GLY A 110 -33.07 -18.61 -16.39
CA GLY A 110 -33.46 -19.84 -15.67
C GLY A 110 -32.54 -20.48 -14.60
N LYS A 111 -31.46 -19.85 -14.14
CA LYS A 111 -30.52 -20.36 -13.12
C LYS A 111 -30.73 -19.63 -11.79
N GLY A 112 -31.89 -19.82 -11.16
CA GLY A 112 -32.12 -19.39 -9.78
C GLY A 112 -31.61 -20.44 -8.78
N PRO A 113 -31.25 -20.05 -7.54
CA PRO A 113 -30.90 -21.02 -6.51
C PRO A 113 -32.09 -21.95 -6.23
N PRO A 114 -31.86 -23.27 -6.09
CA PRO A 114 -32.94 -24.20 -5.75
C PRO A 114 -33.57 -23.79 -4.42
N GLN A 115 -34.90 -23.83 -4.35
CA GLN A 115 -35.76 -23.37 -3.24
C GLN A 115 -36.01 -21.85 -3.15
N ALA A 116 -35.64 -21.05 -4.15
CA ALA A 116 -36.03 -19.64 -4.19
C ALA A 116 -37.55 -19.48 -4.16
N ASP A 117 -38.04 -18.48 -3.41
CA ASP A 117 -39.43 -18.08 -3.48
C ASP A 117 -39.65 -17.26 -4.78
N ILE A 118 -40.71 -17.59 -5.51
CA ILE A 118 -41.08 -16.97 -6.78
C ILE A 118 -42.50 -16.45 -6.69
N THR A 119 -42.78 -15.33 -7.34
CA THR A 119 -44.09 -14.71 -7.38
C THR A 119 -44.68 -14.78 -8.79
N MET A 120 -46.00 -14.89 -8.85
CA MET A 120 -46.73 -14.84 -10.10
C MET A 120 -48.10 -14.19 -9.87
N PHE A 121 -48.63 -13.59 -10.92
CA PHE A 121 -49.90 -12.87 -10.86
C PHE A 121 -50.90 -13.45 -11.85
N GLY A 122 -52.15 -13.62 -11.43
CA GLY A 122 -53.19 -14.14 -12.33
C GLY A 122 -54.59 -13.80 -11.87
N TYR A 123 -55.57 -14.27 -12.65
CA TYR A 123 -56.99 -14.04 -12.41
C TYR A 123 -57.65 -15.37 -12.02
N PRO A 124 -57.63 -15.76 -10.73
CA PRO A 124 -58.27 -16.99 -10.27
C PRO A 124 -59.78 -16.92 -10.48
N SER A 125 -60.39 -18.05 -10.85
CA SER A 125 -61.84 -18.18 -10.97
C SER A 125 -62.49 -18.68 -9.66
N SER A 126 -61.70 -19.25 -8.73
CA SER A 126 -62.21 -19.71 -7.44
C SER A 126 -61.18 -19.49 -6.30
N PRO A 127 -61.43 -18.55 -5.35
CA PRO A 127 -62.48 -17.54 -5.40
C PRO A 127 -62.16 -16.53 -6.50
N SER A 128 -63.21 -16.07 -7.22
CA SER A 128 -63.05 -15.12 -8.32
C SER A 128 -62.45 -13.80 -7.82
N ARG A 129 -61.38 -13.33 -8.47
CA ARG A 129 -60.78 -12.01 -8.23
C ARG A 129 -60.73 -11.21 -9.52
N ALA A 130 -61.67 -10.29 -9.70
CA ALA A 130 -61.77 -9.45 -10.90
C ALA A 130 -60.51 -8.61 -11.18
N ASN A 131 -59.83 -8.15 -10.12
CA ASN A 131 -58.59 -7.37 -10.20
C ASN A 131 -57.32 -8.22 -10.16
N GLY A 132 -57.45 -9.55 -10.22
CA GLY A 132 -56.34 -10.50 -10.12
C GLY A 132 -55.78 -10.65 -8.71
N GLY A 133 -54.72 -11.44 -8.58
CA GLY A 133 -54.05 -11.70 -7.31
C GLY A 133 -52.64 -12.25 -7.51
N TRP A 134 -51.76 -11.89 -6.59
CA TRP A 134 -50.42 -12.45 -6.46
C TRP A 134 -50.45 -13.77 -5.69
N THR A 135 -49.59 -14.70 -6.08
CA THR A 135 -49.31 -15.94 -5.36
C THR A 135 -47.82 -16.23 -5.37
N THR A 136 -47.35 -16.92 -4.34
CA THR A 136 -45.94 -17.26 -4.14
C THR A 136 -45.77 -18.77 -4.20
N CYS A 137 -44.75 -19.24 -4.90
CA CYS A 137 -44.37 -20.65 -5.03
C CYS A 137 -42.89 -20.82 -4.73
N THR A 138 -42.43 -22.07 -4.59
CA THR A 138 -41.02 -22.41 -4.36
C THR A 138 -40.42 -23.03 -5.63
N PHE A 139 -39.31 -22.50 -6.10
CA PHE A 139 -38.60 -22.96 -7.28
C PHE A 139 -37.84 -24.26 -7.01
N ARG A 140 -38.11 -25.33 -7.78
CA ARG A 140 -37.43 -26.63 -7.64
C ARG A 140 -36.32 -26.87 -8.68
N GLY A 141 -36.24 -26.03 -9.72
CA GLY A 141 -35.28 -26.16 -10.80
C GLY A 141 -35.88 -26.74 -12.09
N ALA A 142 -35.01 -27.08 -13.04
CA ALA A 142 -35.41 -27.66 -14.31
C ALA A 142 -35.67 -29.17 -14.18
N VAL A 143 -36.72 -29.66 -14.85
CA VAL A 143 -37.10 -31.09 -14.89
C VAL A 143 -36.93 -31.70 -16.28
N ALA A 144 -37.07 -33.03 -16.39
CA ALA A 144 -37.04 -33.76 -17.65
C ALA A 144 -38.02 -33.13 -18.67
N GLY A 145 -37.52 -32.81 -19.88
CA GLY A 145 -38.26 -32.06 -20.90
C GLY A 145 -37.99 -30.56 -20.92
N GLY A 146 -37.17 -30.04 -19.99
CA GLY A 146 -36.66 -28.67 -19.99
C GLY A 146 -37.66 -27.60 -19.53
N LEU A 147 -38.68 -27.99 -18.78
CA LEU A 147 -39.58 -27.07 -18.06
C LEU A 147 -39.02 -26.78 -16.66
N LEU A 148 -39.46 -25.68 -16.06
CA LEU A 148 -39.16 -25.32 -14.67
C LEU A 148 -40.28 -25.86 -13.76
N GLN A 149 -39.93 -26.61 -12.71
CA GLN A 149 -40.91 -27.11 -11.72
C GLN A 149 -41.02 -26.14 -10.53
N LEU A 150 -42.27 -25.89 -10.14
CA LEU A 150 -42.65 -24.99 -9.06
C LEU A 150 -43.53 -25.76 -8.06
N ASP A 151 -43.18 -25.65 -6.78
CA ASP A 151 -43.88 -26.28 -5.66
C ASP A 151 -44.72 -25.24 -4.93
N VAL A 152 -45.95 -25.59 -4.56
CA VAL A 152 -46.95 -24.65 -4.08
C VAL A 152 -47.07 -24.76 -2.55
N LYS A 153 -46.63 -23.75 -1.79
CA LYS A 153 -46.72 -23.74 -0.31
C LYS A 153 -48.13 -23.36 0.17
N GLY A 154 -48.86 -24.32 0.76
CA GLY A 154 -50.05 -24.10 1.59
C GLY A 154 -51.42 -24.14 0.89
N GLU A 155 -52.49 -24.37 1.66
CA GLU A 155 -53.88 -24.46 1.15
C GLU A 155 -54.45 -23.14 0.60
N SER A 156 -53.82 -22.00 0.94
CA SER A 156 -54.19 -20.65 0.46
C SER A 156 -53.54 -20.27 -0.86
N ALA A 157 -52.56 -21.04 -1.33
CA ALA A 157 -51.95 -20.87 -2.64
C ALA A 157 -52.92 -21.45 -3.70
N LEU A 158 -53.81 -20.57 -4.13
CA LEU A 158 -54.77 -20.78 -5.19
C LEU A 158 -54.11 -21.55 -6.33
N ARG A 159 -54.51 -22.83 -6.48
CA ARG A 159 -54.12 -23.75 -7.56
C ARG A 159 -53.87 -22.93 -8.82
N ALA A 160 -52.72 -23.10 -9.48
CA ALA A 160 -52.41 -22.48 -10.77
C ALA A 160 -53.49 -22.86 -11.81
N GLN A 161 -54.62 -22.17 -11.72
CA GLN A 161 -55.82 -22.34 -12.50
C GLN A 161 -55.56 -21.74 -13.88
N PRO A 162 -56.36 -22.10 -14.90
CA PRO A 162 -56.17 -21.58 -16.25
C PRO A 162 -56.01 -20.05 -16.36
N GLY A 163 -56.56 -19.26 -15.43
CA GLY A 163 -56.40 -17.80 -15.39
C GLY A 163 -55.00 -17.27 -14.98
N TYR A 164 -54.07 -18.14 -14.56
CA TYR A 164 -52.65 -17.81 -14.37
C TYR A 164 -51.77 -18.15 -15.58
N SER A 165 -52.31 -18.86 -16.57
CA SER A 165 -51.52 -19.27 -17.75
C SER A 165 -51.03 -18.05 -18.51
N GLY A 166 -49.77 -18.09 -18.94
CA GLY A 166 -49.07 -16.98 -19.59
C GLY A 166 -48.54 -15.91 -18.62
N SER A 167 -48.75 -16.09 -17.31
CA SER A 167 -48.16 -15.22 -16.30
C SER A 167 -46.64 -15.33 -16.26
N PRO A 168 -45.90 -14.22 -16.11
CA PRO A 168 -44.47 -14.29 -15.87
C PRO A 168 -44.20 -14.93 -14.51
N VAL A 169 -43.26 -15.86 -14.47
CA VAL A 169 -42.69 -16.38 -13.23
C VAL A 169 -41.59 -15.43 -12.81
N ILE A 170 -41.89 -14.64 -11.78
CA ILE A 170 -41.01 -13.60 -11.26
C ILE A 170 -40.22 -14.19 -10.11
N MET A 171 -38.91 -14.02 -10.17
CA MET A 171 -37.98 -14.31 -9.09
C MET A 171 -37.36 -12.99 -8.69
N GLU A 172 -37.18 -12.78 -7.40
CA GLU A 172 -36.35 -11.68 -6.92
C GLU A 172 -34.89 -12.16 -7.06
N ASP A 173 -34.16 -11.58 -8.01
CA ASP A 173 -32.71 -11.74 -8.06
C ASP A 173 -32.04 -10.61 -7.28
N GLU A 174 -30.72 -10.64 -7.18
CA GLU A 174 -30.02 -9.61 -6.42
C GLU A 174 -30.31 -8.19 -6.96
N TRP A 175 -30.75 -8.04 -8.21
CA TRP A 175 -30.97 -6.79 -8.93
C TRP A 175 -32.46 -6.49 -9.20
N GLY A 176 -33.37 -7.13 -8.47
CA GLY A 176 -34.82 -6.88 -8.51
C GLY A 176 -35.64 -7.99 -9.17
N ASP A 177 -36.89 -7.66 -9.54
CA ASP A 177 -37.81 -8.60 -10.16
C ASP A 177 -37.33 -9.03 -11.55
N VAL A 178 -37.07 -10.31 -11.71
CA VAL A 178 -36.66 -10.90 -12.98
C VAL A 178 -37.58 -12.03 -13.40
N VAL A 179 -37.95 -12.05 -14.67
CA VAL A 179 -38.76 -13.13 -15.23
C VAL A 179 -37.85 -14.27 -15.64
N VAL A 180 -37.98 -15.41 -14.96
CA VAL A 180 -37.20 -16.64 -15.26
C VAL A 180 -37.94 -17.60 -16.19
N GLY A 181 -39.25 -17.40 -16.35
CA GLY A 181 -40.07 -18.18 -17.27
C GLY A 181 -41.51 -17.69 -17.35
N MET A 182 -42.34 -18.43 -18.09
CA MET A 182 -43.77 -18.17 -18.27
C MET A 182 -44.58 -19.38 -17.82
N LEU A 183 -45.59 -19.18 -16.99
CA LEU A 183 -46.41 -20.26 -16.42
C LEU A 183 -47.33 -20.89 -17.49
N VAL A 184 -47.42 -22.23 -17.56
CA VAL A 184 -48.21 -22.91 -18.60
C VAL A 184 -49.34 -23.83 -18.09
N VAL A 185 -49.33 -24.24 -16.81
CA VAL A 185 -50.44 -24.83 -15.98
C VAL A 185 -50.06 -26.12 -15.23
N ALA A 186 -50.59 -26.25 -14.00
CA ALA A 186 -50.61 -27.43 -13.13
C ALA A 186 -51.84 -28.32 -13.37
N SER A 187 -51.66 -29.63 -13.57
CA SER A 187 -52.67 -30.73 -13.64
C SER A 187 -54.12 -30.43 -14.08
N ARG A 188 -54.58 -31.14 -15.12
CA ARG A 188 -55.96 -31.10 -15.65
C ARG A 188 -57.08 -31.42 -14.63
N ASP A 189 -56.77 -32.08 -13.51
CA ASP A 189 -57.78 -32.63 -12.61
C ASP A 189 -57.93 -31.83 -11.31
N GLY A 190 -57.16 -30.74 -11.15
CA GLY A 190 -57.14 -29.93 -9.94
C GLY A 190 -56.63 -30.68 -8.70
N ARG A 191 -55.95 -31.83 -8.88
CA ARG A 191 -55.49 -32.72 -7.81
C ARG A 191 -53.97 -32.81 -7.63
N ALA A 192 -53.16 -32.23 -8.52
CA ALA A 192 -51.69 -32.23 -8.36
C ALA A 192 -51.17 -30.89 -7.83
N GLY A 193 -50.18 -30.96 -6.94
CA GLY A 193 -49.50 -29.82 -6.32
C GLY A 193 -48.36 -29.21 -7.16
N ASP A 194 -48.11 -29.71 -8.37
CA ASP A 194 -46.98 -29.28 -9.21
C ASP A 194 -47.41 -28.29 -10.31
N ALA A 195 -46.72 -27.15 -10.38
CA ALA A 195 -46.86 -26.17 -11.46
C ALA A 195 -45.60 -26.12 -12.34
N TYR A 196 -45.79 -25.89 -13.64
CA TYR A 196 -44.69 -25.84 -14.61
C TYR A 196 -44.64 -24.51 -15.36
N ALA A 197 -43.42 -24.07 -15.63
CA ALA A 197 -43.16 -22.88 -16.43
C ALA A 197 -42.18 -23.16 -17.57
N VAL A 198 -42.40 -22.49 -18.69
CA VAL A 198 -41.50 -22.48 -19.85
C VAL A 198 -40.36 -21.51 -19.54
N PRO A 199 -39.09 -21.97 -19.55
CA PRO A 199 -37.96 -21.08 -19.28
C PRO A 199 -37.82 -20.04 -20.39
N VAL A 200 -37.24 -18.88 -20.03
CA VAL A 200 -36.95 -17.79 -20.98
C VAL A 200 -36.16 -18.26 -22.19
N SER A 201 -35.23 -19.22 -22.03
CA SER A 201 -34.46 -19.78 -23.14
C SER A 201 -35.33 -20.43 -24.22
N HIS A 202 -36.41 -21.12 -23.82
CA HIS A 202 -37.36 -21.71 -24.75
C HIS A 202 -38.28 -20.65 -25.38
N MET A 203 -38.67 -19.63 -24.62
CA MET A 203 -39.42 -18.51 -25.19
C MET A 203 -38.58 -17.77 -26.25
N ALA A 204 -37.31 -17.52 -25.95
CA ALA A 204 -36.37 -16.88 -26.87
C ALA A 204 -36.15 -17.70 -28.13
N ALA A 205 -36.09 -19.03 -28.03
CA ALA A 205 -36.05 -19.91 -29.19
C ALA A 205 -37.34 -19.84 -30.04
N ALA A 206 -38.50 -19.66 -29.41
CA ALA A 206 -39.79 -19.56 -30.09
C ALA A 206 -40.04 -18.19 -30.74
N TRP A 207 -39.43 -17.11 -30.23
CA TRP A 207 -39.53 -15.79 -30.85
C TRP A 207 -38.22 -15.00 -30.75
N PRO A 208 -37.19 -15.37 -31.55
CA PRO A 208 -35.87 -14.77 -31.46
C PRO A 208 -35.87 -13.27 -31.72
N GLU A 209 -36.67 -12.77 -32.68
CA GLU A 209 -36.58 -11.35 -33.08
C GLU A 209 -36.94 -10.38 -31.95
N ALA A 210 -37.88 -10.76 -31.07
CA ALA A 210 -38.32 -9.92 -29.95
C ALA A 210 -37.59 -10.20 -28.63
N LEU A 211 -37.12 -11.44 -28.42
CA LEU A 211 -36.65 -11.89 -27.11
C LEU A 211 -35.14 -12.04 -27.01
N SER A 212 -34.42 -12.22 -28.12
CA SER A 212 -32.95 -12.34 -28.11
C SER A 212 -32.24 -11.06 -27.66
N ASN A 213 -32.86 -9.91 -27.93
CA ASN A 213 -32.33 -8.58 -27.59
C ASN A 213 -32.79 -8.06 -26.22
N SER A 214 -33.82 -8.68 -25.61
CA SER A 214 -34.42 -8.24 -24.33
C SER A 214 -33.94 -9.05 -23.11
N SER A 215 -33.18 -10.13 -23.33
CA SER A 215 -32.55 -10.88 -22.24
C SER A 215 -31.24 -10.20 -21.85
N VAL A 216 -31.22 -9.55 -20.69
CA VAL A 216 -29.97 -9.13 -20.05
C VAL A 216 -29.30 -10.39 -19.51
N PRO A 217 -28.11 -10.78 -20.00
CA PRO A 217 -27.38 -11.92 -19.43
C PRO A 217 -27.06 -11.65 -17.96
N PRO A 218 -26.90 -12.69 -17.12
CA PRO A 218 -26.52 -12.52 -15.72
C PRO A 218 -25.28 -11.64 -15.62
N CYS A 219 -25.29 -10.67 -14.70
CA CYS A 219 -24.16 -9.77 -14.52
C CYS A 219 -22.98 -10.56 -13.94
N PRO A 220 -21.81 -10.57 -14.60
CA PRO A 220 -20.65 -11.28 -14.08
C PRO A 220 -19.96 -10.50 -12.94
N TYR A 221 -20.19 -9.19 -12.82
CA TYR A 221 -19.58 -8.33 -11.80
C TYR A 221 -20.38 -8.33 -10.50
N ARG A 222 -19.68 -8.26 -9.36
CA ARG A 222 -20.23 -8.53 -8.00
C ARG A 222 -20.47 -7.28 -7.17
N GLY A 223 -20.35 -6.09 -7.78
CA GLY A 223 -20.49 -4.82 -7.10
C GLY A 223 -19.47 -4.66 -5.97
N LEU A 224 -19.96 -4.32 -4.77
CA LEU A 224 -19.11 -4.10 -3.60
C LEU A 224 -18.76 -5.36 -2.79
N ARG A 225 -19.09 -6.56 -3.30
CA ARG A 225 -18.86 -7.83 -2.59
C ARG A 225 -17.54 -8.46 -3.02
N ALA A 226 -16.93 -9.24 -2.11
CA ALA A 226 -15.77 -10.04 -2.44
C ALA A 226 -16.18 -11.22 -3.35
N PHE A 227 -15.33 -11.56 -4.33
CA PHE A 227 -15.49 -12.80 -5.09
C PHE A 227 -15.47 -14.04 -4.19
N THR A 228 -16.23 -15.06 -4.58
CA THR A 228 -16.32 -16.35 -3.88
C THR A 228 -15.77 -17.49 -4.74
N ALA A 229 -15.65 -18.66 -4.12
CA ALA A 229 -15.29 -19.91 -4.78
C ALA A 229 -16.16 -20.26 -6.01
N GLU A 230 -17.42 -19.83 -6.03
CA GLU A 230 -18.33 -20.11 -7.16
C GLU A 230 -17.99 -19.26 -8.39
N ASP A 231 -17.58 -18.01 -8.19
CA ASP A 231 -17.18 -17.11 -9.28
C ASP A 231 -15.92 -17.59 -9.97
N ALA A 232 -14.96 -18.09 -9.18
CA ALA A 232 -13.75 -18.67 -9.73
C ALA A 232 -14.05 -19.88 -10.61
N ARG A 233 -14.98 -20.75 -10.20
CA ARG A 233 -15.44 -21.88 -11.02
C ARG A 233 -16.20 -21.44 -12.27
N ALA A 234 -16.89 -20.30 -12.21
CA ALA A 234 -17.55 -19.69 -13.35
C ALA A 234 -16.58 -18.97 -14.31
N GLY A 235 -15.29 -18.87 -13.98
CA GLY A 235 -14.28 -18.19 -14.79
C GLY A 235 -14.36 -16.66 -14.73
N ILE A 236 -14.97 -16.12 -13.67
CA ILE A 236 -15.22 -14.68 -13.50
C ILE A 236 -14.06 -14.01 -12.74
N PHE A 237 -13.41 -14.72 -11.82
CA PHE A 237 -12.27 -14.19 -11.06
C PHE A 237 -10.96 -14.36 -11.84
N VAL A 238 -10.42 -13.28 -12.39
CA VAL A 238 -9.23 -13.27 -13.28
C VAL A 238 -8.21 -12.20 -12.88
N GLY A 239 -6.99 -12.28 -13.42
CA GLY A 239 -5.94 -11.26 -13.25
C GLY A 239 -5.11 -11.36 -11.97
N ARG A 240 -5.30 -12.41 -11.18
CA ARG A 240 -4.56 -12.71 -9.93
C ARG A 240 -3.91 -14.09 -9.93
N GLU A 241 -3.75 -14.69 -11.11
CA GLU A 241 -3.33 -16.08 -11.25
C GLU A 241 -1.94 -16.33 -10.63
N ASP A 242 -1.00 -15.40 -10.80
CA ASP A 242 0.36 -15.48 -10.27
C ASP A 242 0.39 -15.35 -8.74
N GLU A 243 -0.38 -14.43 -8.17
CA GLU A 243 -0.48 -14.30 -6.71
C GLU A 243 -1.14 -15.52 -6.07
N ILE A 244 -2.16 -16.11 -6.71
CA ILE A 244 -2.78 -17.36 -6.24
C ILE A 244 -1.76 -18.50 -6.25
N ALA A 245 -1.01 -18.66 -7.34
CA ALA A 245 0.02 -19.69 -7.46
C ALA A 245 1.09 -19.54 -6.38
N ARG A 246 1.57 -18.30 -6.16
CA ARG A 246 2.55 -18.00 -5.11
C ARG A 246 2.01 -18.25 -3.71
N LEU A 247 0.79 -17.80 -3.43
CA LEU A 247 0.13 -18.01 -2.14
C LEU A 247 -0.04 -19.50 -1.84
N ARG A 248 -0.42 -20.29 -2.85
CA ARG A 248 -0.54 -21.76 -2.75
C ARG A 248 0.80 -22.41 -2.37
N SER A 249 1.89 -22.05 -3.05
CA SER A 249 3.23 -22.54 -2.71
C SER A 249 3.65 -22.16 -1.29
N MET A 250 3.33 -20.93 -0.84
CA MET A 250 3.61 -20.49 0.52
C MET A 250 2.82 -21.28 1.57
N VAL A 251 1.53 -21.54 1.31
CA VAL A 251 0.69 -22.37 2.19
C VAL A 251 1.25 -23.78 2.34
N GLN A 252 1.79 -24.37 1.28
CA GLN A 252 2.41 -25.68 1.37
C GLN A 252 3.70 -25.65 2.22
N ALA A 253 4.50 -24.58 2.08
CA ALA A 253 5.84 -24.45 2.68
C ALA A 253 5.87 -23.93 4.12
N SER A 254 4.91 -23.09 4.53
CA SER A 254 4.97 -22.35 5.80
C SER A 254 3.71 -22.52 6.66
N PRO A 255 3.82 -22.64 7.99
CA PRO A 255 2.68 -22.83 8.89
C PRO A 255 1.82 -21.57 9.07
N LEU A 256 2.40 -20.39 8.81
CA LEU A 256 1.76 -19.08 8.91
C LEU A 256 2.09 -18.28 7.66
N ILE A 257 1.08 -17.67 7.05
CA ILE A 257 1.20 -16.76 5.92
C ILE A 257 0.42 -15.49 6.22
N LEU A 258 1.04 -14.34 5.97
CA LEU A 258 0.40 -13.04 6.10
C LEU A 258 0.25 -12.39 4.71
N VAL A 259 -0.99 -12.21 4.27
CA VAL A 259 -1.33 -11.53 3.01
C VAL A 259 -1.55 -10.05 3.31
N VAL A 260 -0.59 -9.20 2.94
CA VAL A 260 -0.56 -7.78 3.26
C VAL A 260 -0.83 -6.95 2.02
N GLY A 261 -1.64 -5.90 2.14
CA GLY A 261 -1.85 -4.95 1.04
C GLY A 261 -2.79 -3.81 1.41
N PRO A 262 -2.83 -2.72 0.61
CA PRO A 262 -3.72 -1.59 0.84
C PRO A 262 -5.21 -1.98 0.90
N SER A 263 -6.08 -1.11 1.41
CA SER A 263 -7.53 -1.36 1.37
C SER A 263 -8.03 -1.43 -0.08
N GLY A 264 -8.97 -2.33 -0.35
CA GLY A 264 -9.60 -2.48 -1.67
C GLY A 264 -8.76 -3.14 -2.78
N VAL A 265 -7.58 -3.72 -2.49
CA VAL A 265 -6.78 -4.44 -3.52
C VAL A 265 -7.24 -5.87 -3.81
N GLY A 266 -8.29 -6.35 -3.13
CA GLY A 266 -8.85 -7.68 -3.34
C GLY A 266 -8.22 -8.80 -2.50
N LYS A 267 -7.64 -8.51 -1.32
CA LYS A 267 -7.04 -9.53 -0.42
C LYS A 267 -8.02 -10.64 -0.03
N SER A 268 -9.22 -10.26 0.43
CA SER A 268 -10.25 -11.23 0.81
C SER A 268 -10.73 -12.05 -0.39
N SER A 269 -10.83 -11.44 -1.57
CA SER A 269 -11.15 -12.15 -2.82
C SER A 269 -10.04 -13.10 -3.26
N LEU A 270 -8.77 -12.70 -3.13
CA LEU A 270 -7.62 -13.55 -3.41
C LEU A 270 -7.66 -14.84 -2.57
N VAL A 271 -8.06 -14.72 -1.31
CA VAL A 271 -8.18 -15.87 -0.42
C VAL A 271 -9.47 -16.67 -0.70
N ALA A 272 -10.65 -16.03 -0.70
CA ALA A 272 -11.94 -16.72 -0.82
C ALA A 272 -12.23 -17.30 -2.22
N ALA A 273 -11.86 -16.59 -3.28
CA ALA A 273 -12.07 -17.04 -4.67
C ALA A 273 -10.83 -17.73 -5.26
N GLY A 274 -9.62 -17.36 -4.82
CA GLY A 274 -8.38 -17.95 -5.33
C GLY A 274 -7.89 -19.13 -4.51
N LEU A 275 -7.53 -18.88 -3.25
CA LEU A 275 -6.87 -19.87 -2.41
C LEU A 275 -7.82 -20.99 -1.92
N GLU A 276 -8.99 -20.65 -1.36
CA GLU A 276 -9.91 -21.64 -0.78
C GLU A 276 -10.31 -22.75 -1.76
N PRO A 277 -10.68 -22.46 -3.03
CA PRO A 277 -11.03 -23.49 -4.01
C PRO A 277 -9.82 -24.33 -4.43
N ALA A 278 -8.64 -23.70 -4.57
CA ALA A 278 -7.42 -24.38 -4.93
C ALA A 278 -7.01 -25.40 -3.86
N LEU A 279 -7.08 -25.03 -2.58
CA LEU A 279 -6.79 -25.93 -1.47
C LEU A 279 -7.85 -27.04 -1.34
N HIS A 280 -9.13 -26.73 -1.54
CA HIS A 280 -10.19 -27.75 -1.58
C HIS A 280 -9.94 -28.79 -2.69
N ALA A 281 -9.52 -28.35 -3.89
CA ALA A 281 -9.17 -29.23 -5.00
C ALA A 281 -7.96 -30.12 -4.68
N GLU A 282 -7.05 -29.65 -3.83
CA GLU A 282 -5.90 -30.39 -3.31
C GLU A 282 -6.25 -31.28 -2.08
N GLY A 283 -7.52 -31.33 -1.66
CA GLY A 283 -7.99 -32.21 -0.59
C GLY A 283 -7.88 -31.63 0.84
N TRP A 284 -7.62 -30.33 0.99
CA TRP A 284 -7.56 -29.67 2.30
C TRP A 284 -8.95 -29.45 2.89
N GLY A 285 -9.06 -29.48 4.22
CA GLY A 285 -10.19 -28.92 4.95
C GLY A 285 -9.97 -27.43 5.15
N VAL A 286 -10.78 -26.58 4.52
CA VAL A 286 -10.59 -25.12 4.60
C VAL A 286 -11.73 -24.49 5.40
N THR A 287 -11.40 -23.60 6.32
CA THR A 287 -12.37 -22.79 7.06
C THR A 287 -11.87 -21.36 7.17
N SER A 288 -12.79 -20.40 7.18
CA SER A 288 -12.49 -18.99 7.30
C SER A 288 -13.34 -18.33 8.39
N PHE A 289 -12.77 -17.34 9.06
CA PHE A 289 -13.48 -16.48 10.00
C PHE A 289 -12.97 -15.05 9.93
N ARG A 290 -13.79 -14.11 10.38
CA ARG A 290 -13.39 -12.73 10.67
C ARG A 290 -13.34 -12.52 12.17
N PRO A 291 -12.28 -11.89 12.72
CA PRO A 291 -12.14 -11.77 14.16
C PRO A 291 -13.25 -10.94 14.83
N GLY A 292 -13.67 -9.82 14.25
CA GLY A 292 -14.68 -8.95 14.84
C GLY A 292 -14.35 -8.50 16.27
N ARG A 293 -15.40 -8.27 17.07
CA ARG A 293 -15.28 -7.90 18.49
C ARG A 293 -15.06 -9.10 19.43
N SER A 294 -15.40 -10.31 18.99
CA SER A 294 -15.33 -11.55 19.80
C SER A 294 -14.52 -12.62 19.06
N PRO A 295 -13.20 -12.45 18.95
CA PRO A 295 -12.37 -13.22 18.02
C PRO A 295 -12.26 -14.71 18.38
N PHE A 296 -12.36 -15.05 19.67
CA PHE A 296 -12.37 -16.44 20.12
C PHE A 296 -13.63 -17.19 19.68
N ASP A 297 -14.80 -16.55 19.74
CA ASP A 297 -16.08 -17.16 19.35
C ASP A 297 -16.17 -17.33 17.84
N ALA A 298 -15.69 -16.34 17.08
CA ALA A 298 -15.61 -16.42 15.61
C ALA A 298 -14.71 -17.58 15.15
N ALA A 299 -13.53 -17.72 15.77
CA ALA A 299 -12.64 -18.85 15.51
C ALA A 299 -13.27 -20.20 15.90
N ALA A 300 -13.92 -20.28 17.06
CA ALA A 300 -14.59 -21.48 17.53
C ALA A 300 -15.70 -21.94 16.57
N HIS A 301 -16.51 -21.00 16.07
CA HIS A 301 -17.56 -21.27 15.10
C HIS A 301 -16.98 -21.86 13.80
N ALA A 302 -15.90 -21.26 13.27
CA ALA A 302 -15.24 -21.74 12.05
C ALA A 302 -14.60 -23.13 12.22
N LEU A 303 -13.98 -23.40 13.38
CA LEU A 303 -13.38 -24.71 13.67
C LEU A 303 -14.45 -25.80 13.84
N LEU A 304 -15.55 -25.53 14.55
CA LEU A 304 -16.62 -26.50 14.73
C LEU A 304 -17.35 -26.82 13.42
N SER A 305 -17.46 -25.84 12.52
CA SER A 305 -18.05 -26.00 11.19
C SER A 305 -17.29 -26.99 10.31
N LEU A 306 -15.97 -27.16 10.51
CA LEU A 306 -15.16 -28.17 9.80
C LEU A 306 -15.55 -29.61 10.14
N VAL A 307 -15.99 -29.86 11.37
CA VAL A 307 -16.24 -31.21 11.90
C VAL A 307 -17.72 -31.58 11.86
N ARG A 308 -18.63 -30.60 12.05
CA ARG A 308 -20.07 -30.82 12.16
C ARG A 308 -20.82 -30.23 10.96
N THR A 309 -20.72 -30.87 9.81
CA THR A 309 -21.49 -30.48 8.62
C THR A 309 -22.98 -30.80 8.80
N GLY A 310 -23.86 -29.79 8.74
CA GLY A 310 -25.32 -29.97 8.66
C GLY A 310 -26.08 -30.15 9.99
N ARG A 311 -25.44 -29.87 11.14
CA ARG A 311 -26.11 -29.80 12.47
C ARG A 311 -26.01 -28.38 13.03
N ALA A 312 -27.09 -27.87 13.62
CA ALA A 312 -27.07 -26.62 14.36
C ALA A 312 -26.09 -26.73 15.55
N LEU A 313 -25.17 -25.76 15.67
CA LEU A 313 -24.23 -25.68 16.78
C LEU A 313 -24.95 -25.18 18.03
N SER A 314 -24.78 -25.87 19.16
CA SER A 314 -25.32 -25.38 20.43
C SER A 314 -24.42 -24.28 20.99
N LEU A 315 -25.01 -23.34 21.74
CA LEU A 315 -24.25 -22.30 22.46
C LEU A 315 -23.21 -22.90 23.41
N ALA A 316 -23.52 -24.05 24.02
CA ALA A 316 -22.61 -24.76 24.91
C ALA A 316 -21.38 -25.33 24.16
N ASP A 317 -21.56 -25.85 22.94
CA ASP A 317 -20.44 -26.31 22.10
C ASP A 317 -19.54 -25.14 21.69
N LEU A 318 -20.13 -24.00 21.31
CA LEU A 318 -19.41 -22.78 20.94
C LEU A 318 -18.58 -22.24 22.11
N ASN A 319 -19.20 -22.08 23.30
CA ASN A 319 -18.51 -21.62 24.50
C ASN A 319 -17.36 -22.56 24.88
N ALA A 320 -17.60 -23.88 24.88
CA ALA A 320 -16.57 -24.86 25.21
C ALA A 320 -15.39 -24.82 24.22
N CYS A 321 -15.66 -24.64 22.92
CA CYS A 321 -14.60 -24.51 21.91
C CYS A 321 -13.86 -23.17 22.03
N SER A 322 -14.57 -22.07 22.28
CA SER A 322 -13.99 -20.74 22.53
C SER A 322 -13.04 -20.78 23.73
N ASP A 323 -13.45 -21.40 24.84
CA ASP A 323 -12.62 -21.59 26.03
C ASP A 323 -11.37 -22.44 25.72
N GLN A 324 -11.50 -23.48 24.90
CA GLN A 324 -10.34 -24.27 24.45
C GLN A 324 -9.37 -23.45 23.60
N VAL A 325 -9.85 -22.58 22.71
CA VAL A 325 -8.99 -21.70 21.92
C VAL A 325 -8.29 -20.68 22.83
N ARG A 326 -8.98 -20.13 23.85
CA ARG A 326 -8.38 -19.26 24.86
C ARG A 326 -7.28 -19.94 25.67
N GLN A 327 -7.51 -21.18 26.07
CA GLN A 327 -6.61 -21.92 26.97
C GLN A 327 -5.42 -22.54 26.25
N TYR A 328 -5.64 -23.11 25.05
CA TYR A 328 -4.65 -23.94 24.37
C TYR A 328 -4.14 -23.33 23.06
N GLY A 329 -4.70 -22.23 22.57
CA GLY A 329 -4.32 -21.59 21.32
C GLY A 329 -5.01 -22.20 20.09
N LEU A 330 -5.20 -21.39 19.05
CA LEU A 330 -5.95 -21.73 17.85
C LEU A 330 -5.33 -22.90 17.08
N THR A 331 -4.00 -22.88 16.92
CA THR A 331 -3.27 -23.91 16.15
C THR A 331 -3.46 -25.29 16.78
N ASN A 332 -3.36 -25.40 18.11
CA ASN A 332 -3.49 -26.67 18.83
C ASN A 332 -4.92 -27.24 18.77
N VAL A 333 -5.94 -26.38 18.86
CA VAL A 333 -7.33 -26.81 18.71
C VAL A 333 -7.59 -27.24 17.27
N ALA A 334 -7.11 -26.50 16.28
CA ALA A 334 -7.21 -26.84 14.86
C ALA A 334 -6.51 -28.17 14.52
N GLU A 335 -5.38 -28.50 15.15
CA GLU A 335 -4.70 -29.79 14.96
C GLU A 335 -5.56 -30.97 15.43
N LYS A 336 -6.24 -30.83 16.58
CA LYS A 336 -7.20 -31.84 17.04
C LYS A 336 -8.34 -32.02 16.05
N MET A 337 -8.82 -30.94 15.44
CA MET A 337 -9.85 -30.99 14.39
C MET A 337 -9.32 -31.65 13.12
N ALA A 338 -8.11 -31.33 12.68
CA ALA A 338 -7.47 -31.95 11.52
C ALA A 338 -7.36 -33.47 11.66
N LEU A 339 -7.03 -33.97 12.87
CA LEU A 339 -7.03 -35.40 13.19
C LEU A 339 -8.42 -36.03 13.11
N MET A 340 -9.47 -35.33 13.57
CA MET A 340 -10.85 -35.83 13.49
C MET A 340 -11.37 -35.92 12.06
N VAL A 341 -10.98 -34.97 11.20
CA VAL A 341 -11.42 -34.92 9.80
C VAL A 341 -10.46 -35.70 8.87
N ASN A 342 -9.31 -36.15 9.39
CA ASN A 342 -8.28 -36.94 8.69
C ASN A 342 -7.80 -36.30 7.37
N ARG A 343 -7.57 -34.99 7.38
CA ARG A 343 -7.02 -34.22 6.23
C ARG A 343 -6.30 -32.97 6.74
N PRO A 344 -5.33 -32.41 5.98
CA PRO A 344 -4.69 -31.16 6.37
C PRO A 344 -5.71 -30.02 6.36
N VAL A 345 -5.58 -29.08 7.31
CA VAL A 345 -6.54 -28.01 7.53
C VAL A 345 -5.91 -26.64 7.27
N ALA A 346 -6.57 -25.81 6.49
CA ALA A 346 -6.22 -24.39 6.35
C ALA A 346 -7.26 -23.55 7.08
N VAL A 347 -6.80 -22.73 8.03
CA VAL A 347 -7.61 -21.76 8.75
C VAL A 347 -7.28 -20.38 8.21
N ILE A 348 -8.28 -19.68 7.69
CA ILE A 348 -8.16 -18.33 7.14
C ILE A 348 -8.74 -17.34 8.14
N CYS A 349 -7.90 -16.40 8.58
CA CYS A 349 -8.29 -15.24 9.37
C CYS A 349 -8.37 -14.03 8.42
N ASP A 350 -9.56 -13.71 7.95
CA ASP A 350 -9.76 -12.56 7.05
C ASP A 350 -9.92 -11.27 7.86
N GLN A 351 -9.38 -10.17 7.37
CA GLN A 351 -9.43 -8.83 7.98
C GLN A 351 -8.88 -8.80 9.41
N MET A 352 -7.66 -9.30 9.59
CA MET A 352 -6.99 -9.34 10.90
C MET A 352 -6.80 -7.94 11.51
N GLU A 353 -6.84 -6.86 10.72
CA GLU A 353 -6.84 -5.48 11.21
C GLU A 353 -7.95 -5.16 12.23
N GLU A 354 -9.07 -5.89 12.22
CA GLU A 354 -10.19 -5.68 13.16
C GLU A 354 -9.77 -5.89 14.63
N LEU A 355 -8.76 -6.74 14.86
CA LEU A 355 -8.19 -6.98 16.19
C LEU A 355 -7.53 -5.73 16.80
N PHE A 356 -7.15 -4.75 15.96
CA PHE A 356 -6.58 -3.47 16.39
C PHE A 356 -7.61 -2.35 16.47
N ALA A 357 -8.84 -2.59 16.01
CA ALA A 357 -9.95 -1.65 16.02
C ALA A 357 -10.80 -1.74 17.30
N ALA A 358 -10.69 -2.82 18.06
CA ALA A 358 -11.36 -3.00 19.34
C ALA A 358 -10.84 -2.00 20.39
N ASP A 359 -11.77 -1.39 21.11
CA ASP A 359 -11.49 -0.42 22.17
C ASP A 359 -10.51 -0.96 23.22
N GLN A 360 -9.76 -0.02 23.76
CA GLN A 360 -8.78 -0.11 24.84
C GLN A 360 -9.35 -0.59 26.18
N ASN A 361 -10.51 -1.26 26.20
CA ASN A 361 -11.21 -1.63 27.43
C ASN A 361 -11.04 -3.07 27.91
N ASN A 362 -10.48 -4.03 27.14
CA ASN A 362 -10.40 -5.42 27.64
C ASN A 362 -9.16 -6.26 27.26
N GLY A 363 -8.21 -5.76 26.45
CA GLY A 363 -6.99 -6.53 26.09
C GLY A 363 -7.22 -7.81 25.25
N GLU A 364 -8.46 -8.18 25.00
CA GLU A 364 -8.87 -9.46 24.39
C GLU A 364 -8.36 -9.66 22.95
N GLY A 365 -8.27 -8.60 22.15
CA GLY A 365 -7.69 -8.67 20.80
C GLY A 365 -6.18 -8.97 20.81
N LEU A 366 -5.44 -8.37 21.75
CA LEU A 366 -4.01 -8.65 21.97
C LEU A 366 -3.80 -10.07 22.50
N ASP A 367 -4.66 -10.53 23.40
CA ASP A 367 -4.64 -11.89 23.91
C ASP A 367 -4.98 -12.91 22.82
N PHE A 368 -5.96 -12.63 21.97
CA PHE A 368 -6.26 -13.46 20.81
C PHE A 368 -5.07 -13.54 19.85
N LEU A 369 -4.41 -12.41 19.52
CA LEU A 369 -3.21 -12.39 18.67
C LEU A 369 -2.10 -13.29 19.23
N ARG A 370 -1.91 -13.31 20.55
CA ARG A 370 -0.94 -14.21 21.20
C ARG A 370 -1.32 -15.68 21.03
N GLN A 371 -2.62 -16.00 21.11
CA GLN A 371 -3.16 -17.36 20.98
C GLN A 371 -3.33 -17.82 19.52
N LEU A 372 -3.36 -16.89 18.57
CA LEU A 372 -3.51 -17.14 17.14
C LEU A 372 -2.21 -17.73 16.54
N LEU A 373 -1.07 -17.22 16.98
CA LEU A 373 0.23 -17.50 16.36
C LEU A 373 0.79 -18.87 16.78
N PRO A 374 1.38 -19.64 15.85
CA PRO A 374 2.01 -20.91 16.19
C PRO A 374 3.22 -20.70 17.12
N PRO A 375 3.53 -21.67 18.00
CA PRO A 375 4.68 -21.61 18.90
C PRO A 375 6.02 -21.56 18.13
N VAL A 376 7.04 -20.93 18.72
CA VAL A 376 8.36 -20.76 18.10
C VAL A 376 9.21 -22.02 18.37
N GLY A 377 9.39 -22.89 17.37
CA GLY A 377 10.40 -23.96 17.39
C GLY A 377 9.96 -25.34 16.87
N GLY A 378 10.76 -25.92 15.97
CA GLY A 378 11.18 -27.34 15.88
C GLY A 378 10.18 -28.52 15.91
N GLY A 379 8.86 -28.32 15.80
CA GLY A 379 7.89 -29.42 15.69
C GLY A 379 7.80 -30.02 14.28
N PRO A 380 7.25 -31.25 14.12
CA PRO A 380 6.89 -31.79 12.80
C PRO A 380 5.98 -30.80 12.05
N PRO A 381 5.97 -30.83 10.70
CA PRO A 381 5.10 -29.95 9.93
C PRO A 381 3.66 -30.16 10.39
N SER A 382 3.08 -29.13 11.02
CA SER A 382 1.68 -29.15 11.46
C SER A 382 0.79 -29.56 10.29
N ALA A 383 -0.27 -30.32 10.54
CA ALA A 383 -1.30 -30.52 9.51
C ALA A 383 -2.14 -29.25 9.28
N VAL A 384 -1.91 -28.20 10.08
CA VAL A 384 -2.63 -26.93 10.05
C VAL A 384 -1.79 -25.84 9.35
N ARG A 385 -2.47 -25.01 8.57
CA ARG A 385 -1.93 -23.79 7.96
C ARG A 385 -2.80 -22.61 8.33
N LEU A 386 -2.17 -21.54 8.82
CA LEU A 386 -2.85 -20.29 9.15
C LEU A 386 -2.55 -19.25 8.08
N VAL A 387 -3.59 -18.69 7.47
CA VAL A 387 -3.49 -17.62 6.48
C VAL A 387 -4.24 -16.42 6.99
N CYS A 388 -3.54 -15.30 7.21
CA CYS A 388 -4.14 -14.07 7.71
C CYS A 388 -4.11 -12.99 6.62
N THR A 389 -5.22 -12.30 6.38
CA THR A 389 -5.21 -11.07 5.55
C THR A 389 -5.08 -9.85 6.45
N LEU A 390 -4.29 -8.87 6.00
CA LEU A 390 -4.00 -7.66 6.78
C LEU A 390 -3.88 -6.42 5.88
N ARG A 391 -4.44 -5.30 6.33
CA ARG A 391 -4.14 -3.98 5.76
C ARG A 391 -2.70 -3.52 6.03
N ALA A 392 -2.04 -3.03 4.98
CA ALA A 392 -0.65 -2.54 5.06
C ALA A 392 -0.42 -1.49 6.18
N ASP A 393 -1.42 -0.63 6.44
CA ASP A 393 -1.36 0.40 7.50
C ASP A 393 -1.20 -0.19 8.92
N PHE A 394 -1.59 -1.45 9.12
CA PHE A 394 -1.54 -2.14 10.41
C PHE A 394 -0.31 -3.07 10.54
N LEU A 395 0.52 -3.17 9.50
CA LEU A 395 1.75 -3.97 9.54
C LEU A 395 2.73 -3.50 10.63
N PRO A 396 2.98 -2.18 10.84
CA PRO A 396 3.87 -1.72 11.91
C PRO A 396 3.41 -2.19 13.29
N ALA A 397 2.11 -2.05 13.60
CA ALA A 397 1.53 -2.46 14.88
C ALA A 397 1.71 -3.96 15.16
N ILE A 398 1.72 -4.80 14.12
CA ILE A 398 1.97 -6.24 14.24
C ILE A 398 3.45 -6.54 14.46
N LEU A 399 4.34 -5.80 13.80
CA LEU A 399 5.79 -5.99 13.93
C LEU A 399 6.31 -5.51 15.30
N GLU A 400 5.61 -4.58 15.95
CA GLU A 400 5.89 -4.15 17.33
C GLU A 400 5.60 -5.23 18.38
N LEU A 401 4.81 -6.26 18.05
CA LEU A 401 4.54 -7.35 18.98
C LEU A 401 5.79 -8.21 19.20
N PRO A 402 6.12 -8.58 20.46
CA PRO A 402 7.31 -9.36 20.78
C PRO A 402 7.41 -10.66 19.97
N GLY A 403 8.50 -10.84 19.23
CA GLY A 403 8.79 -12.05 18.46
C GLY A 403 8.04 -12.16 17.12
N MET A 404 7.21 -11.18 16.73
CA MET A 404 6.45 -11.25 15.47
C MET A 404 7.32 -11.10 14.22
N GLY A 405 8.35 -10.26 14.25
CA GLY A 405 9.28 -10.11 13.12
C GLY A 405 9.92 -11.44 12.69
N LEU A 406 10.39 -12.24 13.65
CA LEU A 406 10.94 -13.58 13.41
C LEU A 406 9.89 -14.58 12.90
N ARG A 407 8.63 -14.47 13.36
CA ARG A 407 7.54 -15.36 12.96
C ARG A 407 7.02 -15.10 11.54
N LEU A 408 7.20 -13.87 11.05
CA LEU A 408 6.71 -13.39 9.75
C LEU A 408 7.81 -13.27 8.68
N GLN A 409 9.07 -13.47 9.04
CA GLN A 409 10.20 -13.46 8.11
C GLN A 409 9.95 -14.47 6.97
N ASP A 410 10.03 -13.99 5.72
CA ASP A 410 9.76 -14.73 4.47
C ASP A 410 8.37 -15.39 4.36
N ARG A 411 7.41 -14.96 5.19
CA ARG A 411 6.03 -15.48 5.26
C ARG A 411 4.97 -14.45 4.91
N GLN A 412 5.40 -13.33 4.33
CA GLN A 412 4.54 -12.23 3.93
C GLN A 412 4.36 -12.21 2.40
N LEU A 413 3.10 -12.25 1.96
CA LEU A 413 2.73 -11.99 0.57
C LEU A 413 2.20 -10.56 0.45
N ASN A 414 2.93 -9.70 -0.26
CA ASN A 414 2.47 -8.34 -0.55
C ASN A 414 1.60 -8.35 -1.81
N VAL A 415 0.34 -7.92 -1.66
CA VAL A 415 -0.63 -7.77 -2.75
C VAL A 415 -0.68 -6.32 -3.18
N SER A 416 -0.17 -6.05 -4.38
CA SER A 416 -0.23 -4.74 -5.02
C SER A 416 -1.57 -4.52 -5.72
N PRO A 417 -1.99 -3.26 -5.95
CA PRO A 417 -3.09 -2.97 -6.88
C PRO A 417 -2.83 -3.59 -8.26
N LEU A 418 -3.89 -4.00 -8.95
CA LEU A 418 -3.79 -4.48 -10.33
C LEU A 418 -3.34 -3.34 -11.25
N ASP A 419 -2.50 -3.66 -12.23
CA ASP A 419 -2.10 -2.72 -13.27
C ASP A 419 -3.18 -2.58 -14.36
N GLU A 420 -3.02 -1.62 -15.27
CA GLU A 420 -4.01 -1.37 -16.33
C GLU A 420 -4.26 -2.59 -17.24
N PRO A 421 -3.23 -3.35 -17.68
CA PRO A 421 -3.44 -4.59 -18.42
C PRO A 421 -4.29 -5.62 -17.65
N ALA A 422 -3.98 -5.88 -16.39
CA ALA A 422 -4.73 -6.85 -15.59
C ALA A 422 -6.17 -6.36 -15.30
N LEU A 423 -6.37 -5.07 -15.02
CA LEU A 423 -7.70 -4.48 -14.88
C LEU A 423 -8.52 -4.59 -16.17
N THR A 424 -7.89 -4.40 -17.33
CA THR A 424 -8.57 -4.57 -18.62
C THR A 424 -9.04 -6.02 -18.80
N ARG A 425 -8.26 -7.01 -18.37
CA ARG A 425 -8.71 -8.43 -18.37
C ARG A 425 -9.90 -8.66 -17.45
N VAL A 426 -9.85 -8.12 -16.22
CA VAL A 426 -10.96 -8.18 -15.24
C VAL A 426 -12.24 -7.58 -15.81
N ILE A 427 -12.14 -6.53 -16.63
CA ILE A 427 -13.29 -5.94 -17.32
C ILE A 427 -13.75 -6.83 -18.47
N VAL A 428 -12.86 -7.24 -19.37
CA VAL A 428 -13.26 -7.82 -20.67
C VAL A 428 -13.59 -9.31 -20.59
N GLU A 429 -12.80 -10.11 -19.88
CA GLU A 429 -12.93 -11.58 -19.90
C GLU A 429 -14.29 -12.05 -19.36
N PRO A 430 -14.79 -11.56 -18.20
CA PRO A 430 -16.10 -11.98 -17.70
C PRO A 430 -17.25 -11.53 -18.60
N SER A 431 -17.17 -10.34 -19.23
CA SER A 431 -18.18 -9.89 -20.19
C SER A 431 -18.26 -10.78 -21.43
N THR A 432 -17.11 -11.30 -21.87
CA THR A 432 -16.99 -12.12 -23.08
C THR A 432 -17.65 -13.48 -22.87
N VAL A 433 -17.55 -14.06 -21.66
CA VAL A 433 -18.24 -15.30 -21.29
C VAL A 433 -19.76 -15.16 -21.43
N GLU A 434 -20.31 -14.00 -21.05
CA GLU A 434 -21.73 -13.69 -21.12
C GLU A 434 -22.17 -13.12 -22.50
N GLY A 435 -21.24 -12.95 -23.43
CA GLY A 435 -21.49 -12.48 -24.79
C GLY A 435 -21.89 -10.99 -24.87
N VAL A 436 -21.40 -10.16 -23.93
CA VAL A 436 -21.54 -8.70 -23.93
C VAL A 436 -20.23 -8.06 -24.36
N THR A 437 -20.31 -6.99 -25.14
CA THR A 437 -19.12 -6.31 -25.70
C THR A 437 -19.05 -4.85 -25.26
N TYR A 438 -17.82 -4.33 -25.15
CA TYR A 438 -17.55 -2.91 -24.92
C TYR A 438 -17.26 -2.21 -26.25
N SER A 439 -17.66 -0.94 -26.35
CA SER A 439 -17.23 -0.07 -27.45
C SER A 439 -15.69 0.02 -27.48
N PRO A 440 -15.06 0.11 -28.67
CA PRO A 440 -13.60 0.18 -28.77
C PRO A 440 -13.01 1.28 -27.89
N GLY A 441 -12.05 0.93 -27.03
CA GLY A 441 -11.39 1.86 -26.12
C GLY A 441 -12.11 2.11 -24.78
N LEU A 442 -13.38 1.73 -24.63
CA LEU A 442 -14.13 1.94 -23.38
C LEU A 442 -13.55 1.14 -22.21
N ALA A 443 -13.28 -0.15 -22.39
CA ALA A 443 -12.72 -0.98 -21.33
C ALA A 443 -11.33 -0.47 -20.86
N HIS A 444 -10.51 0.06 -21.77
CA HIS A 444 -9.22 0.64 -21.42
C HIS A 444 -9.38 1.95 -20.63
N LEU A 445 -10.32 2.83 -21.04
CA LEU A 445 -10.63 4.05 -20.28
C LEU A 445 -11.07 3.72 -18.84
N ILE A 446 -11.99 2.76 -18.68
CA ILE A 446 -12.47 2.32 -17.37
C ILE A 446 -11.29 1.78 -16.53
N ALA A 447 -10.40 0.97 -17.13
CA ALA A 447 -9.22 0.45 -16.45
C ALA A 447 -8.25 1.56 -15.99
N THR A 448 -7.98 2.55 -16.86
CA THR A 448 -7.12 3.70 -16.54
C THR A 448 -7.71 4.60 -15.45
N GLU A 449 -9.03 4.78 -15.41
CA GLU A 449 -9.67 5.53 -14.32
C GLU A 449 -9.62 4.75 -12.99
N ALA A 450 -9.87 3.44 -13.05
CA ALA A 450 -9.81 2.56 -11.87
C ALA A 450 -8.38 2.44 -11.31
N SER A 451 -7.34 2.39 -12.15
CA SER A 451 -5.93 2.28 -11.73
C SER A 451 -5.44 3.49 -10.91
N ARG A 452 -6.01 4.67 -11.18
CA ARG A 452 -5.66 5.94 -10.49
C ARG A 452 -6.33 6.10 -9.14
N SER A 453 -7.37 5.32 -8.86
CA SER A 453 -8.22 5.47 -7.67
C SER A 453 -7.75 4.56 -6.54
N ARG A 454 -7.56 5.11 -5.33
CA ARG A 454 -7.19 4.30 -4.14
C ARG A 454 -8.33 3.33 -3.79
N GLY A 455 -8.06 2.02 -3.86
CA GLY A 455 -9.10 1.00 -3.66
C GLY A 455 -10.03 0.84 -4.88
N GLY A 456 -9.48 1.04 -6.09
CA GLY A 456 -10.25 1.10 -7.33
C GLY A 456 -10.98 -0.19 -7.73
N LEU A 457 -10.58 -1.37 -7.27
CA LEU A 457 -11.20 -2.64 -7.72
C LEU A 457 -12.67 -2.78 -7.26
N PRO A 458 -13.04 -2.59 -5.98
CA PRO A 458 -14.44 -2.54 -5.56
C PRO A 458 -15.28 -1.47 -6.28
N LEU A 459 -14.70 -0.29 -6.53
CA LEU A 459 -15.38 0.78 -7.25
C LEU A 459 -15.57 0.44 -8.73
N LEU A 460 -14.58 -0.21 -9.34
CA LEU A 460 -14.63 -0.75 -10.68
C LEU A 460 -15.75 -1.78 -10.78
N GLU A 461 -15.75 -2.80 -9.92
CA GLU A 461 -16.78 -3.84 -9.88
C GLU A 461 -18.18 -3.25 -9.74
N PHE A 462 -18.37 -2.28 -8.82
CA PHE A 462 -19.64 -1.56 -8.68
C PHE A 462 -20.03 -0.82 -9.96
N THR A 463 -19.09 -0.09 -10.56
CA THR A 463 -19.33 0.66 -11.80
C THR A 463 -19.70 -0.26 -12.94
N LEU A 464 -19.01 -1.40 -13.09
CA LEU A 464 -19.30 -2.38 -14.12
C LEU A 464 -20.66 -3.04 -13.89
N THR A 465 -21.05 -3.31 -12.64
CA THR A 465 -22.39 -3.82 -12.29
C THR A 465 -23.49 -2.84 -12.71
N GLU A 466 -23.37 -1.57 -12.36
CA GLU A 466 -24.34 -0.55 -12.76
C GLU A 466 -24.37 -0.35 -14.28
N LEU A 467 -23.19 -0.32 -14.91
CA LEU A 467 -23.05 -0.20 -16.36
C LEU A 467 -23.68 -1.38 -17.10
N TRP A 468 -23.59 -2.59 -16.54
CA TRP A 468 -24.18 -3.80 -17.11
C TRP A 468 -25.70 -3.70 -17.28
N ALA A 469 -26.39 -3.05 -16.34
CA ALA A 469 -27.83 -2.83 -16.41
C ALA A 469 -28.23 -1.86 -17.53
N MET A 470 -27.32 -0.98 -17.95
CA MET A 470 -27.54 0.02 -19.01
C MET A 470 -27.23 -0.51 -20.41
N GLN A 471 -26.90 -1.80 -20.57
CA GLN A 471 -26.55 -2.36 -21.87
C GLN A 471 -27.69 -2.27 -22.88
N THR A 472 -27.35 -1.94 -24.12
CA THR A 472 -28.30 -1.96 -25.24
C THR A 472 -27.78 -2.96 -26.27
N LYS A 473 -28.60 -3.98 -26.62
CA LYS A 473 -28.22 -5.06 -27.57
C LYS A 473 -26.89 -5.75 -27.21
N ARG A 474 -26.67 -6.03 -25.93
CA ARG A 474 -25.42 -6.64 -25.40
C ARG A 474 -24.16 -5.83 -25.71
N GLN A 475 -24.31 -4.50 -25.80
CA GLN A 475 -23.21 -3.58 -26.00
C GLN A 475 -23.21 -2.48 -24.93
N LEU A 476 -22.03 -2.22 -24.36
CA LEU A 476 -21.74 -1.12 -23.44
C LEU A 476 -21.03 0.00 -24.19
N THR A 477 -21.52 1.23 -24.05
CA THR A 477 -21.09 2.40 -24.83
C THR A 477 -20.54 3.50 -23.92
N PHE A 478 -19.81 4.44 -24.54
CA PHE A 478 -19.32 5.63 -23.84
C PHE A 478 -20.46 6.46 -23.27
N ASP A 479 -21.61 6.54 -23.96
CA ASP A 479 -22.77 7.28 -23.49
C ASP A 479 -23.31 6.70 -22.18
N HIS A 480 -23.49 5.36 -22.09
CA HIS A 480 -23.90 4.71 -20.83
C HIS A 480 -22.91 4.99 -19.68
N TYR A 481 -21.61 5.00 -19.99
CA TYR A 481 -20.57 5.22 -18.98
C TYR A 481 -20.47 6.68 -18.52
N HIS A 482 -20.58 7.63 -19.45
CA HIS A 482 -20.66 9.06 -19.13
C HIS A 482 -21.93 9.38 -18.34
N GLU A 483 -23.04 8.73 -18.70
CA GLU A 483 -24.27 8.82 -17.94
C GLU A 483 -24.06 8.37 -16.51
N LEU A 484 -23.23 7.37 -16.18
CA LEU A 484 -22.91 7.00 -14.79
C LEU A 484 -21.98 7.99 -14.05
N GLY A 485 -21.17 8.75 -14.79
CA GLY A 485 -20.21 9.69 -14.21
C GLY A 485 -18.86 9.08 -13.88
N GLY A 486 -18.46 8.02 -14.59
CA GLY A 486 -17.16 7.35 -14.40
C GLY A 486 -17.10 6.45 -13.17
N VAL A 487 -15.91 5.94 -12.84
CA VAL A 487 -15.72 4.94 -11.76
C VAL A 487 -16.12 5.48 -10.38
N ALA A 488 -15.70 6.70 -10.04
CA ALA A 488 -16.03 7.31 -8.73
C ALA A 488 -17.48 7.85 -8.69
N GLY A 489 -18.00 8.32 -9.82
CA GLY A 489 -19.34 8.93 -9.89
C GLY A 489 -20.48 7.92 -9.78
N ALA A 490 -20.28 6.68 -10.23
CA ALA A 490 -21.29 5.63 -10.20
C ALA A 490 -21.79 5.35 -8.77
N LEU A 491 -20.85 5.12 -7.83
CA LEU A 491 -21.18 4.80 -6.44
C LEU A 491 -21.90 5.95 -5.73
N ASN A 492 -21.38 7.18 -5.87
CA ASN A 492 -21.98 8.36 -5.24
C ASN A 492 -23.41 8.60 -5.75
N ARG A 493 -23.64 8.46 -7.06
CA ARG A 493 -24.97 8.64 -7.65
C ARG A 493 -25.97 7.62 -7.11
N HIS A 494 -25.60 6.35 -7.13
CA HIS A 494 -26.46 5.27 -6.61
C HIS A 494 -26.80 5.50 -5.14
N ALA A 495 -25.79 5.80 -4.31
CA ALA A 495 -26.00 6.07 -2.89
C ALA A 495 -26.92 7.29 -2.65
N GLU A 496 -26.77 8.37 -3.43
CA GLU A 496 -27.67 9.53 -3.36
C GLU A 496 -29.09 9.25 -3.87
N GLU A 497 -29.28 8.32 -4.81
CA GLU A 497 -30.62 7.90 -5.23
C GLU A 497 -31.31 7.06 -4.15
N VAL A 498 -30.61 6.09 -3.58
CA VAL A 498 -31.10 5.29 -2.45
C VAL A 498 -31.44 6.18 -1.26
N TYR A 499 -30.56 7.12 -0.92
CA TYR A 499 -30.80 8.09 0.14
C TYR A 499 -32.05 8.94 -0.11
N ARG A 500 -32.24 9.46 -1.33
CA ARG A 500 -33.46 10.21 -1.69
C ARG A 500 -34.74 9.40 -1.54
N LYS A 501 -34.70 8.09 -1.85
CA LYS A 501 -35.84 7.19 -1.63
C LYS A 501 -36.11 6.98 -0.14
N LEU A 502 -35.07 6.78 0.67
CA LEU A 502 -35.18 6.61 2.12
C LEU A 502 -35.75 7.86 2.81
N CYS A 503 -35.40 9.06 2.36
CA CYS A 503 -35.95 10.31 2.89
C CYS A 503 -37.48 10.45 2.70
N ALA A 504 -38.10 9.63 1.84
CA ALA A 504 -39.56 9.60 1.72
C ALA A 504 -40.24 8.87 2.91
N GLU A 505 -39.50 8.00 3.60
CA GLU A 505 -40.02 7.11 4.65
C GLU A 505 -39.40 7.38 6.03
N PHE A 506 -38.17 7.92 6.07
CA PHE A 506 -37.40 8.12 7.29
C PHE A 506 -36.79 9.51 7.37
N ASP A 507 -36.65 10.02 8.60
CA ASP A 507 -35.99 11.29 8.88
C ASP A 507 -34.46 11.22 8.64
N GLU A 508 -33.88 12.33 8.17
CA GLU A 508 -32.44 12.43 7.87
C GLU A 508 -31.57 12.17 9.10
N GLY A 509 -31.97 12.64 10.28
CA GLY A 509 -31.23 12.42 11.52
C GLY A 509 -31.14 10.94 11.89
N ASN A 510 -32.23 10.19 11.68
CA ASN A 510 -32.23 8.74 11.91
C ASN A 510 -31.37 7.98 10.90
N ILE A 511 -31.43 8.35 9.61
CA ILE A 511 -30.59 7.74 8.56
C ILE A 511 -29.11 8.00 8.85
N ARG A 512 -28.77 9.24 9.20
CA ARG A 512 -27.42 9.66 9.58
C ARG A 512 -26.91 8.85 10.77
N ARG A 513 -27.70 8.74 11.85
CA ARG A 513 -27.34 8.00 13.05
C ARG A 513 -27.05 6.53 12.76
N VAL A 514 -27.91 5.88 11.96
CA VAL A 514 -27.73 4.47 11.57
C VAL A 514 -26.45 4.26 10.76
N LEU A 515 -26.16 5.12 9.79
CA LEU A 515 -24.94 5.02 8.98
C LEU A 515 -23.68 5.31 9.78
N LEU A 516 -23.70 6.32 10.65
CA LEU A 516 -22.57 6.63 11.53
C LEU A 516 -22.31 5.53 12.56
N ALA A 517 -23.34 4.83 13.04
CA ALA A 517 -23.18 3.67 13.92
C ALA A 517 -22.39 2.50 13.28
N MET A 518 -22.28 2.49 11.94
CA MET A 518 -21.50 1.50 11.17
C MET A 518 -20.13 2.03 10.71
N VAL A 519 -19.71 3.21 11.17
CA VAL A 519 -18.42 3.83 10.82
C VAL A 519 -17.64 4.18 12.09
N ARG A 520 -16.33 3.97 12.07
CA ARG A 520 -15.41 4.49 13.08
C ARG A 520 -14.30 5.29 12.43
N ALA A 521 -14.19 6.57 12.78
CA ALA A 521 -13.19 7.49 12.22
C ALA A 521 -12.20 7.94 13.29
N ARG A 522 -10.91 7.55 13.16
CA ARG A 522 -9.84 7.98 14.08
C ARG A 522 -9.31 9.39 13.76
N GLY A 523 -9.56 9.90 12.56
CA GLY A 523 -9.12 11.21 12.09
C GLY A 523 -9.87 11.70 10.86
N GLY A 524 -11.18 11.41 10.78
CA GLY A 524 -12.03 11.72 9.63
C GLY A 524 -12.20 10.54 8.64
N ALA A 525 -12.92 10.78 7.56
CA ALA A 525 -13.36 9.77 6.59
C ALA A 525 -12.21 9.05 5.86
N ALA A 526 -11.04 9.71 5.72
CA ALA A 526 -9.86 9.10 5.09
C ALA A 526 -9.29 7.92 5.91
N SER A 527 -9.38 8.00 7.24
CA SER A 527 -8.95 6.95 8.18
C SER A 527 -10.11 6.15 8.75
N ALA A 528 -11.33 6.37 8.23
CA ALA A 528 -12.50 5.67 8.69
C ALA A 528 -12.48 4.19 8.29
N VAL A 529 -12.91 3.36 9.23
CA VAL A 529 -13.06 1.92 9.08
C VAL A 529 -14.52 1.58 9.30
N ARG A 530 -15.01 0.55 8.64
CA ARG A 530 -16.35 0.02 8.87
C ARG A 530 -16.42 -0.73 10.18
N VAL A 531 -17.58 -0.70 10.82
CA VAL A 531 -17.84 -1.44 12.05
C VAL A 531 -19.21 -2.08 11.96
N VAL A 532 -19.32 -3.27 12.54
CA VAL A 532 -20.58 -4.00 12.65
C VAL A 532 -21.47 -3.36 13.72
N ALA A 533 -22.68 -2.97 13.32
CA ALA A 533 -23.76 -2.50 14.19
C ALA A 533 -24.78 -3.61 14.42
N ARG A 534 -25.31 -3.73 15.64
CA ARG A 534 -26.31 -4.75 16.01
C ARG A 534 -27.72 -4.18 16.07
N ARG A 535 -28.72 -5.04 15.84
CA ARG A 535 -30.14 -4.72 15.96
C ARG A 535 -30.51 -4.12 17.30
N GLU A 536 -29.95 -4.64 18.39
CA GLU A 536 -30.16 -4.12 19.75
C GLU A 536 -29.72 -2.66 19.91
N HIS A 537 -28.60 -2.26 19.27
CA HIS A 537 -28.05 -0.91 19.34
C HIS A 537 -28.75 0.05 18.37
N LEU A 538 -29.17 -0.44 17.20
CA LEU A 538 -29.86 0.37 16.21
C LEU A 538 -31.35 0.61 16.57
N GLY A 539 -31.97 -0.30 17.34
CA GLY A 539 -33.37 -0.19 17.77
C GLY A 539 -34.31 0.00 16.58
N ASP A 540 -35.14 1.04 16.62
CA ASP A 540 -36.04 1.40 15.51
C ASP A 540 -35.31 1.74 14.19
N GLY A 541 -34.04 2.15 14.29
CA GLY A 541 -33.16 2.39 13.15
C GLY A 541 -32.76 1.12 12.38
N TRP A 542 -33.04 -0.08 12.93
CA TRP A 542 -32.80 -1.34 12.23
C TRP A 542 -33.57 -1.45 10.92
N LYS A 543 -34.79 -0.89 10.85
CA LYS A 543 -35.58 -0.85 9.60
C LYS A 543 -34.88 -0.07 8.49
N ILE A 544 -34.11 0.96 8.85
CA ILE A 544 -33.30 1.73 7.91
C ILE A 544 -32.12 0.88 7.43
N ALA A 545 -31.48 0.12 8.32
CA ALA A 545 -30.42 -0.82 7.94
C ALA A 545 -30.95 -1.92 7.01
N GLU A 546 -32.15 -2.46 7.27
CA GLU A 546 -32.84 -3.42 6.39
C GLU A 546 -33.15 -2.80 5.02
N ALA A 547 -33.66 -1.58 4.98
CA ALA A 547 -33.94 -0.87 3.73
C ALA A 547 -32.66 -0.55 2.94
N LEU A 548 -31.59 -0.11 3.60
CA LEU A 548 -30.27 0.13 2.98
C LEU A 548 -29.62 -1.17 2.48
N ALA A 549 -29.89 -2.29 3.12
CA ALA A 549 -29.42 -3.61 2.73
C ALA A 549 -30.30 -4.31 1.70
N GLY A 550 -31.45 -3.72 1.37
CA GLY A 550 -32.36 -4.25 0.37
C GLY A 550 -31.65 -4.59 -0.95
N PRO A 551 -32.12 -5.60 -1.70
CA PRO A 551 -31.44 -6.11 -2.91
C PRO A 551 -31.11 -5.02 -3.94
N SER A 552 -32.01 -4.04 -4.09
CA SER A 552 -31.84 -2.90 -5.00
C SER A 552 -30.90 -1.80 -4.48
N ASN A 553 -30.60 -1.78 -3.18
CA ASN A 553 -29.95 -0.64 -2.52
C ASN A 553 -28.49 -0.95 -2.16
N ARG A 554 -28.23 -2.11 -1.55
CA ARG A 554 -26.89 -2.68 -1.29
C ARG A 554 -25.84 -1.74 -0.68
N LEU A 555 -26.26 -0.74 0.10
CA LEU A 555 -25.32 0.13 0.82
C LEU A 555 -24.87 -0.47 2.15
N VAL A 556 -25.66 -1.40 2.68
CA VAL A 556 -25.44 -2.12 3.93
C VAL A 556 -25.53 -3.62 3.66
N VAL A 557 -24.79 -4.41 4.43
CA VAL A 557 -24.85 -5.88 4.46
C VAL A 557 -25.43 -6.28 5.80
N LEU A 558 -26.48 -7.11 5.78
CA LEU A 558 -27.02 -7.74 6.98
C LEU A 558 -26.31 -9.06 7.26
N ALA A 559 -26.30 -9.40 8.53
CA ALA A 559 -25.72 -10.58 9.12
C ALA A 559 -24.23 -10.88 8.83
N PRO A 560 -23.31 -9.89 8.76
CA PRO A 560 -21.89 -10.16 8.58
C PRO A 560 -21.27 -11.03 9.69
N GLU A 561 -21.78 -10.95 10.92
CA GLU A 561 -21.31 -11.72 12.08
C GLU A 561 -22.43 -12.55 12.75
N GLY A 562 -23.61 -12.66 12.12
CA GLY A 562 -24.78 -13.37 12.66
C GLY A 562 -26.11 -12.64 12.43
N PRO A 563 -27.27 -13.27 12.70
CA PRO A 563 -28.59 -12.89 12.16
C PRO A 563 -29.09 -11.46 12.50
N ASP A 564 -28.50 -10.79 13.50
CA ASP A 564 -28.91 -9.46 13.99
C ASP A 564 -27.81 -8.40 13.86
N THR A 565 -26.93 -8.54 12.88
CA THR A 565 -25.81 -7.62 12.63
C THR A 565 -25.95 -6.91 11.28
N SER A 566 -25.35 -5.73 11.15
CA SER A 566 -25.35 -4.92 9.93
C SER A 566 -24.04 -4.17 9.80
N GLU A 567 -23.55 -3.98 8.59
CA GLU A 567 -22.31 -3.24 8.32
C GLU A 567 -22.43 -2.51 6.98
N ILE A 568 -21.73 -1.39 6.80
CA ILE A 568 -21.60 -0.75 5.47
C ILE A 568 -20.99 -1.74 4.47
N ALA A 569 -21.54 -1.80 3.27
CA ALA A 569 -21.16 -2.80 2.27
C ALA A 569 -19.68 -2.70 1.85
N HIS A 570 -19.10 -1.49 1.82
CA HIS A 570 -17.69 -1.26 1.52
C HIS A 570 -17.14 0.06 2.07
N GLU A 571 -15.85 0.12 2.45
CA GLU A 571 -15.18 1.37 2.89
C GLU A 571 -15.21 2.47 1.81
N ALA A 572 -15.30 2.06 0.55
CA ALA A 572 -15.41 2.97 -0.59
C ALA A 572 -16.67 3.85 -0.50
N LEU A 573 -17.75 3.36 0.12
CA LEU A 573 -18.93 4.18 0.39
C LEU A 573 -18.61 5.36 1.30
N ILE A 574 -17.78 5.15 2.34
CA ILE A 574 -17.40 6.23 3.27
C ILE A 574 -16.60 7.31 2.56
N ARG A 575 -15.82 6.93 1.52
CA ARG A 575 -14.91 7.84 0.82
C ARG A 575 -15.55 8.52 -0.39
N GLU A 576 -16.28 7.78 -1.21
CA GLU A 576 -16.80 8.26 -2.48
C GLU A 576 -18.23 8.82 -2.36
N TRP A 577 -19.03 8.35 -1.38
CA TRP A 577 -20.33 8.96 -1.12
C TRP A 577 -20.13 10.26 -0.35
N LYS A 578 -20.26 11.38 -1.06
CA LYS A 578 -19.96 12.71 -0.54
C LYS A 578 -20.70 13.01 0.77
N ARG A 579 -21.99 12.70 0.85
CA ARG A 579 -22.80 12.97 2.05
C ARG A 579 -22.33 12.19 3.27
N LEU A 580 -22.08 10.89 3.13
CA LEU A 580 -21.58 10.08 4.23
C LEU A 580 -20.19 10.53 4.68
N ARG A 581 -19.31 10.86 3.74
CA ARG A 581 -17.99 11.43 4.03
C ARG A 581 -18.11 12.70 4.89
N ASP A 582 -18.94 13.64 4.46
CA ASP A 582 -19.15 14.91 5.16
C ASP A 582 -19.73 14.67 6.58
N TRP A 583 -20.65 13.71 6.72
CA TRP A 583 -21.17 13.32 8.05
C TRP A 583 -20.13 12.70 8.96
N VAL A 584 -19.27 11.83 8.45
CA VAL A 584 -18.20 11.16 9.21
C VAL A 584 -17.14 12.16 9.67
N ASP A 585 -16.78 13.11 8.81
CA ASP A 585 -15.85 14.18 9.17
C ASP A 585 -16.42 15.10 10.27
N ALA A 586 -17.70 15.46 10.15
CA ALA A 586 -18.39 16.25 11.17
C ALA A 586 -18.56 15.49 12.50
N ASP A 587 -18.82 14.18 12.45
CA ASP A 587 -18.96 13.34 13.66
C ASP A 587 -17.66 13.18 14.43
N ALA A 588 -16.53 13.03 13.72
CA ALA A 588 -15.21 12.98 14.34
C ALA A 588 -14.90 14.25 15.15
N GLN A 589 -15.41 15.41 14.74
CA GLN A 589 -15.27 16.67 15.48
C GLN A 589 -16.13 16.69 16.75
N PHE A 590 -17.37 16.23 16.67
CA PHE A 590 -18.28 16.11 17.81
C PHE A 590 -17.75 15.15 18.88
N GLN A 591 -17.28 13.96 18.49
CA GLN A 591 -16.73 12.97 19.44
C GLN A 591 -15.49 13.48 20.19
N ARG A 592 -14.59 14.19 19.51
CA ARG A 592 -13.43 14.83 20.17
C ARG A 592 -13.86 15.89 21.18
N TRP A 593 -14.90 16.66 20.85
CA TRP A 593 -15.47 17.62 21.78
C TRP A 593 -16.14 16.93 22.98
N LEU A 594 -16.89 15.85 22.75
CA LEU A 594 -17.58 15.12 23.80
C LEU A 594 -16.62 14.53 24.84
N ILE A 595 -15.55 13.86 24.39
CA ILE A 595 -14.50 13.32 25.27
C ILE A 595 -13.89 14.43 26.14
N LEU A 596 -13.57 15.58 25.54
CA LEU A 596 -13.03 16.74 26.26
C LEU A 596 -14.02 17.28 27.30
N MET A 597 -15.32 17.26 27.02
CA MET A 597 -16.35 17.70 27.97
C MET A 597 -16.58 16.69 29.10
N GLU A 598 -16.47 15.39 28.82
CA GLU A 598 -16.55 14.33 29.84
C GLU A 598 -15.39 14.44 30.83
N GLU A 599 -14.16 14.59 30.34
CA GLU A 599 -12.97 14.80 31.18
C GLU A 599 -13.14 16.03 32.08
N ARG A 600 -13.55 17.17 31.52
CA ARG A 600 -13.75 18.40 32.30
C ARG A 600 -14.92 18.34 33.26
N SER A 601 -16.01 17.68 32.87
CA SER A 601 -17.14 17.44 33.76
C SER A 601 -16.74 16.54 34.94
N ALA A 602 -15.81 15.60 34.74
CA ALA A 602 -15.28 14.75 35.80
C ALA A 602 -14.34 15.54 36.74
N GLU A 603 -13.57 16.48 36.21
CA GLU A 603 -12.66 17.36 36.97
C GLU A 603 -13.40 18.51 37.68
N GLY A 604 -14.60 18.87 37.21
CA GLY A 604 -15.42 19.94 37.79
C GLY A 604 -14.98 21.36 37.39
N ASP A 605 -14.20 21.48 36.32
CA ASP A 605 -13.62 22.74 35.86
C ASP A 605 -14.61 23.61 35.09
N LEU A 606 -14.74 24.89 35.45
CA LEU A 606 -15.63 25.81 34.74
C LEU A 606 -15.23 25.97 33.27
N LEU A 607 -16.22 25.94 32.39
CA LEU A 607 -16.02 26.09 30.95
C LEU A 607 -15.67 27.55 30.58
N SER A 608 -14.66 27.72 29.73
CA SER A 608 -14.31 29.04 29.15
C SER A 608 -15.37 29.54 28.16
N ASP A 609 -15.48 30.84 27.93
CA ASP A 609 -16.43 31.46 26.98
C ASP A 609 -16.46 30.80 25.58
N VAL A 610 -15.28 30.46 25.02
CA VAL A 610 -15.19 29.81 23.70
C VAL A 610 -15.78 28.40 23.73
N ARG A 611 -15.45 27.63 24.77
CA ARG A 611 -15.99 26.28 24.99
C ARG A 611 -17.46 26.32 25.38
N MET A 612 -17.94 27.42 25.96
CA MET A 612 -19.36 27.64 26.21
C MET A 612 -20.14 27.91 24.94
N ALA A 613 -19.60 28.71 24.03
CA ALA A 613 -20.21 28.90 22.71
C ALA A 613 -20.25 27.59 21.91
N GLU A 614 -19.16 26.82 21.91
CA GLU A 614 -19.12 25.48 21.28
C GLU A 614 -20.12 24.51 21.93
N ALA A 615 -20.20 24.49 23.26
CA ALA A 615 -21.15 23.64 23.96
C ALA A 615 -22.61 24.03 23.71
N GLN A 616 -22.92 25.33 23.66
CA GLN A 616 -24.25 25.82 23.30
C GLN A 616 -24.61 25.49 21.85
N GLN A 617 -23.65 25.57 20.92
CA GLN A 617 -23.85 25.15 19.55
C GLN A 617 -24.21 23.66 19.47
N TRP A 618 -23.46 22.79 20.14
CA TRP A 618 -23.74 21.35 20.13
C TRP A 618 -25.02 20.98 20.88
N LEU A 619 -25.38 21.68 21.95
CA LEU A 619 -26.66 21.53 22.64
C LEU A 619 -27.86 21.88 21.73
N VAL A 620 -27.67 22.75 20.73
CA VAL A 620 -28.70 23.06 19.73
C VAL A 620 -28.67 22.08 18.57
N GLU A 621 -27.48 21.75 18.06
CA GLU A 621 -27.32 20.89 16.88
C GLU A 621 -27.59 19.40 17.16
N ARG A 622 -27.27 18.92 18.38
CA ARG A 622 -27.36 17.50 18.77
C ARG A 622 -27.72 17.30 20.26
N PRO A 623 -28.89 17.78 20.72
CA PRO A 623 -29.27 17.71 22.14
C PRO A 623 -29.37 16.29 22.68
N ASP A 624 -29.85 15.33 21.87
CA ASP A 624 -30.09 13.95 22.30
C ASP A 624 -28.81 13.11 22.41
N ASP A 625 -27.71 13.55 21.80
CA ASP A 625 -26.43 12.83 21.76
C ASP A 625 -25.49 13.22 22.91
N ILE A 626 -25.90 14.17 23.78
CA ILE A 626 -25.08 14.67 24.89
C ILE A 626 -25.58 14.07 26.21
N PRO A 627 -24.69 13.40 27.00
CA PRO A 627 -25.07 12.85 28.30
C PRO A 627 -25.69 13.90 29.23
N PRO A 628 -26.76 13.57 29.98
CA PRO A 628 -27.42 14.51 30.90
C PRO A 628 -26.47 15.12 31.94
N ALA A 629 -25.41 14.40 32.32
CA ALA A 629 -24.37 14.89 33.22
C ALA A 629 -23.60 16.08 32.62
N ILE A 630 -23.26 16.02 31.32
CA ILE A 630 -22.57 17.11 30.61
C ILE A 630 -23.51 18.29 30.41
N VAL A 631 -24.79 18.04 30.07
CA VAL A 631 -25.81 19.10 29.98
C VAL A 631 -25.91 19.85 31.32
N SER A 632 -26.03 19.12 32.42
CA SER A 632 -26.09 19.68 33.77
C SER A 632 -24.82 20.45 34.15
N PHE A 633 -23.65 19.97 33.70
CA PHE A 633 -22.36 20.62 33.92
C PHE A 633 -22.21 21.91 33.12
N VAL A 634 -22.68 21.94 31.87
CA VAL A 634 -22.73 23.15 31.03
C VAL A 634 -23.65 24.19 31.65
N GLU A 635 -24.85 23.80 32.08
CA GLU A 635 -25.81 24.69 32.76
C GLU A 635 -25.27 25.23 34.10
N ARG A 636 -24.59 24.37 34.88
CA ARG A 636 -23.93 24.80 36.13
C ARG A 636 -22.80 25.78 35.84
N SER A 637 -21.97 25.49 34.84
CA SER A 637 -20.87 26.38 34.43
C SER A 637 -21.39 27.74 33.99
N GLU A 638 -22.46 27.78 33.20
CA GLU A 638 -23.11 29.03 32.78
C GLU A 638 -23.63 29.84 33.98
N LYS A 639 -24.29 29.16 34.94
CA LYS A 639 -24.81 29.80 36.14
C LYS A 639 -23.69 30.37 37.03
N ASP A 640 -22.61 29.64 37.20
CA ASP A 640 -21.48 30.07 38.03
C ASP A 640 -20.68 31.20 37.36
N ILE A 641 -20.54 31.19 36.04
CA ILE A 641 -19.99 32.31 35.27
C ILE A 641 -20.86 33.56 35.47
N LYS A 642 -22.19 33.41 35.41
CA LYS A 642 -23.14 34.52 35.59
C LYS A 642 -23.12 35.08 37.02
N LEU A 643 -23.07 34.23 38.04
CA LEU A 643 -22.92 34.63 39.44
C LEU A 643 -21.58 35.32 39.69
N LYS A 644 -20.51 34.86 39.04
CA LYS A 644 -19.18 35.49 39.11
C LYS A 644 -19.17 36.88 38.46
N ILE A 645 -19.92 37.07 37.36
CA ILE A 645 -20.13 38.36 36.72
C ILE A 645 -20.92 39.33 37.62
N GLU A 646 -21.93 38.85 38.35
CA GLU A 646 -22.70 39.67 39.31
C GLU A 646 -21.87 40.05 40.54
N ALA A 647 -21.02 39.15 41.03
CA ALA A 647 -20.06 39.43 42.09
C ALA A 647 -18.98 40.45 41.66
N LEU A 648 -18.53 40.38 40.41
CA LEU A 648 -17.60 41.35 39.81
C LEU A 648 -18.24 42.74 39.65
N ARG A 649 -19.54 42.83 39.34
CA ARG A 649 -20.28 44.11 39.28
C ARG A 649 -20.41 44.80 40.64
N ALA A 650 -20.54 44.03 41.72
CA ALA A 650 -20.49 44.57 43.08
C ALA A 650 -19.08 45.05 43.46
N GLN A 651 -18.04 44.46 42.88
CA GLN A 651 -16.64 44.88 43.02
C GLN A 651 -16.31 46.14 42.19
N ASP A 652 -17.05 46.39 41.10
CA ASP A 652 -16.85 47.54 40.20
C ASP A 652 -17.31 48.89 40.79
N GLU A 653 -18.22 48.91 41.79
CA GLU A 653 -18.55 50.16 42.50
C GLU A 653 -17.35 50.70 43.31
N LEU A 654 -16.48 49.79 43.79
CA LEU A 654 -15.20 50.10 44.42
C LEU A 654 -14.13 50.57 43.40
N ARG A 655 -14.26 50.18 42.12
CA ARG A 655 -13.35 50.53 41.03
C ARG A 655 -13.64 51.86 40.34
N ARG A 656 -14.72 52.56 40.68
CA ARG A 656 -14.90 53.96 40.22
C ARG A 656 -13.74 54.87 40.61
N ALA A 657 -12.99 54.51 41.67
CA ALA A 657 -11.73 55.14 42.08
C ALA A 657 -10.50 54.74 41.22
N ASN A 658 -10.62 53.73 40.37
CA ASN A 658 -9.59 53.14 39.48
C ASN A 658 -9.84 53.45 37.99
N THR A 659 -10.79 54.31 37.65
CA THR A 659 -11.19 54.65 36.28
C THR A 659 -10.03 55.17 35.40
N GLU A 660 -8.98 55.73 35.99
CA GLU A 660 -7.76 56.14 35.28
C GLU A 660 -6.85 54.94 34.91
N LEU A 661 -6.96 53.82 35.63
CA LEU A 661 -6.36 52.53 35.27
C LEU A 661 -7.21 51.76 34.24
N GLU A 662 -8.51 52.01 34.15
CA GLU A 662 -9.43 51.29 33.24
C GLU A 662 -9.21 51.65 31.77
N ASP A 663 -8.84 52.88 31.44
CA ASP A 663 -8.50 53.25 30.05
C ASP A 663 -7.19 52.57 29.58
N LYS A 664 -6.23 52.40 30.50
CA LYS A 664 -5.03 51.57 30.23
C LYS A 664 -5.34 50.08 30.21
N ALA A 665 -6.25 49.60 31.07
CA ALA A 665 -6.62 48.19 31.16
C ALA A 665 -7.50 47.74 29.99
N THR A 666 -8.36 48.58 29.44
CA THR A 666 -9.18 48.28 28.25
C THR A 666 -8.36 48.26 26.97
N LEU A 667 -7.36 49.15 26.86
CA LEU A 667 -6.37 49.09 25.79
C LEU A 667 -5.52 47.81 25.91
N LEU A 668 -5.02 47.50 27.12
CA LEU A 668 -4.28 46.26 27.40
C LEU A 668 -5.14 45.00 27.22
N ALA A 669 -6.44 45.01 27.54
CA ALA A 669 -7.32 43.87 27.36
C ALA A 669 -7.65 43.64 25.89
N LYS A 670 -7.82 44.70 25.08
CA LYS A 670 -7.90 44.57 23.62
C LYS A 670 -6.60 44.05 23.03
N GLN A 671 -5.46 44.54 23.51
CA GLN A 671 -4.14 44.10 23.06
C GLN A 671 -3.86 42.65 23.47
N ASN A 672 -4.19 42.26 24.69
CA ASN A 672 -4.08 40.88 25.20
C ASN A 672 -5.02 39.94 24.48
N ARG A 673 -6.27 40.33 24.18
CA ARG A 673 -7.21 39.49 23.42
C ARG A 673 -6.77 39.33 21.97
N ALA A 674 -6.18 40.37 21.37
CA ALA A 674 -5.54 40.26 20.06
C ALA A 674 -4.32 39.33 20.13
N ILE A 675 -3.47 39.46 21.15
CA ILE A 675 -2.30 38.59 21.39
C ILE A 675 -2.73 37.16 21.69
N GLU A 676 -3.82 36.91 22.41
CA GLU A 676 -4.34 35.57 22.70
C GLU A 676 -4.88 34.89 21.44
N ILE A 677 -5.62 35.63 20.60
CA ILE A 677 -6.06 35.13 19.30
C ILE A 677 -4.85 34.83 18.40
N GLN A 678 -3.85 35.72 18.39
CA GLN A 678 -2.64 35.55 17.60
C GLN A 678 -1.77 34.40 18.14
N ASN A 679 -1.65 34.25 19.46
CA ASN A 679 -0.94 33.16 20.12
C ASN A 679 -1.66 31.83 19.89
N PHE A 680 -2.99 31.80 19.90
CA PHE A 680 -3.75 30.59 19.57
C PHE A 680 -3.55 30.20 18.10
N GLN A 681 -3.54 31.17 17.18
CA GLN A 681 -3.23 30.94 15.77
C GLN A 681 -1.78 30.50 15.57
N ILE A 682 -0.82 31.09 16.28
CA ILE A 682 0.59 30.72 16.27
C ILE A 682 0.77 29.32 16.85
N GLU A 683 0.07 28.97 17.93
CA GLU A 683 0.16 27.66 18.58
C GLU A 683 -0.48 26.56 17.71
N GLN A 684 -1.61 26.85 17.05
CA GLN A 684 -2.18 25.95 16.05
C GLN A 684 -1.25 25.78 14.84
N ALA A 685 -0.71 26.88 14.32
CA ALA A 685 0.26 26.83 13.22
C ALA A 685 1.52 26.08 13.64
N ARG A 686 2.00 26.27 14.87
CA ARG A 686 3.16 25.60 15.46
C ARG A 686 2.91 24.11 15.62
N ARG A 687 1.76 23.68 16.12
CA ARG A 687 1.40 22.24 16.21
C ARG A 687 1.30 21.59 14.84
N THR A 688 0.66 22.25 13.87
CA THR A 688 0.63 21.75 12.48
C THR A 688 2.03 21.72 11.85
N LEU A 689 2.89 22.69 12.18
CA LEU A 689 4.29 22.71 11.76
C LEU A 689 5.11 21.59 12.43
N GLU A 690 4.91 21.33 13.72
CA GLU A 690 5.56 20.26 14.48
C GLU A 690 5.12 18.89 13.93
N GLU A 691 3.82 18.65 13.70
CA GLU A 691 3.32 17.43 13.07
C GLU A 691 3.87 17.24 11.64
N ARG A 692 3.93 18.30 10.85
CA ARG A 692 4.53 18.25 9.50
C ARG A 692 6.04 18.04 9.55
N ALA A 693 6.73 18.63 10.52
CA ALA A 693 8.16 18.47 10.74
C ALA A 693 8.49 17.04 11.19
N GLU A 694 7.67 16.44 12.05
CA GLU A 694 7.80 15.03 12.44
C GLU A 694 7.56 14.10 11.24
N GLN A 695 6.50 14.34 10.45
CA GLN A 695 6.25 13.58 9.21
C GLN A 695 7.40 13.73 8.20
N LEU A 696 7.95 14.94 8.05
CA LEU A 696 9.12 15.21 7.22
C LEU A 696 10.36 14.51 7.76
N ALA A 697 10.61 14.54 9.07
CA ALA A 697 11.76 13.89 9.69
C ALA A 697 11.72 12.36 9.53
N VAL A 698 10.53 11.76 9.70
CA VAL A 698 10.31 10.33 9.43
C VAL A 698 10.50 10.02 7.94
N SER A 699 9.99 10.88 7.05
CA SER A 699 10.18 10.73 5.60
C SER A 699 11.65 10.84 5.19
N ILE A 700 12.41 11.80 5.73
CA ILE A 700 13.84 12.00 5.46
C ILE A 700 14.66 10.83 5.98
N ARG A 701 14.36 10.33 7.19
CA ARG A 701 15.05 9.16 7.75
C ARG A 701 14.77 7.90 6.95
N PHE A 702 13.53 7.68 6.53
CA PHE A 702 13.16 6.54 5.68
C PHE A 702 13.81 6.63 4.30
N LYS A 703 13.79 7.81 3.65
CA LYS A 703 14.48 8.05 2.38
C LYS A 703 15.98 7.76 2.49
N SER A 704 16.62 8.23 3.55
CA SER A 704 18.07 8.01 3.76
C SER A 704 18.41 6.54 3.97
N GLN A 705 17.61 5.83 4.78
CA GLN A 705 17.80 4.39 5.00
C GLN A 705 17.53 3.56 3.74
N PHE A 706 16.52 3.93 2.97
CA PHE A 706 16.21 3.30 1.69
C PHE A 706 17.33 3.51 0.66
N LEU A 707 17.83 4.75 0.52
CA LEU A 707 18.92 5.07 -0.39
C LEU A 707 20.23 4.38 0.02
N ALA A 708 20.55 4.32 1.31
CA ALA A 708 21.71 3.58 1.81
C ALA A 708 21.64 2.09 1.45
N ARG A 709 20.48 1.44 1.68
CA ARG A 709 20.28 0.03 1.33
C ARG A 709 20.33 -0.22 -0.17
N MET A 710 19.65 0.61 -0.96
CA MET A 710 19.68 0.53 -2.41
C MET A 710 21.09 0.74 -2.97
N SER A 711 21.86 1.67 -2.42
CA SER A 711 23.26 1.86 -2.82
C SER A 711 24.09 0.61 -2.56
N HIS A 712 23.91 -0.06 -1.41
CA HIS A 712 24.59 -1.33 -1.16
C HIS A 712 24.17 -2.41 -2.16
N GLU A 713 22.87 -2.56 -2.42
CA GLU A 713 22.35 -3.55 -3.38
C GLU A 713 22.77 -3.28 -4.84
N LEU A 714 23.07 -2.01 -5.19
CA LEU A 714 23.56 -1.62 -6.51
C LEU A 714 25.10 -1.69 -6.64
N ARG A 715 25.85 -1.34 -5.57
CA ARG A 715 27.32 -1.36 -5.58
C ARG A 715 27.88 -2.77 -5.77
N THR A 716 27.29 -3.76 -5.10
CA THR A 716 27.78 -5.15 -5.14
C THR A 716 27.80 -5.76 -6.55
N PRO A 717 26.69 -5.81 -7.32
CA PRO A 717 26.71 -6.34 -8.68
C PRO A 717 27.54 -5.49 -9.65
N LEU A 718 27.56 -4.16 -9.46
CA LEU A 718 28.32 -3.25 -10.31
C LEU A 718 29.82 -3.43 -10.16
N ASN A 719 30.29 -3.74 -8.95
CA ASN A 719 31.70 -4.00 -8.67
C ASN A 719 32.22 -5.25 -9.40
N GLY A 720 31.48 -6.36 -9.37
CA GLY A 720 31.84 -7.56 -10.11
C GLY A 720 31.93 -7.31 -11.63
N LEU A 721 31.00 -6.53 -12.17
CA LEU A 721 30.99 -6.16 -13.59
C LEU A 721 32.19 -5.26 -13.95
N LEU A 722 32.52 -4.30 -13.10
CA LEU A 722 33.66 -3.39 -13.30
C LEU A 722 35.00 -4.12 -13.30
N ILE A 723 35.19 -5.08 -12.37
CA ILE A 723 36.40 -5.91 -12.35
C ILE A 723 36.52 -6.65 -13.68
N LEU A 724 35.47 -7.38 -14.11
CA LEU A 724 35.47 -8.12 -15.38
C LEU A 724 35.72 -7.23 -16.60
N ALA A 725 35.10 -6.06 -16.66
CA ALA A 725 35.30 -5.10 -17.75
C ALA A 725 36.75 -4.57 -17.80
N ARG A 726 37.39 -4.39 -16.63
CA ARG A 726 38.81 -4.05 -16.55
C ARG A 726 39.69 -5.18 -17.08
N LEU A 727 39.41 -6.44 -16.72
CA LEU A 727 40.16 -7.59 -17.21
C LEU A 727 40.09 -7.74 -18.74
N LEU A 728 38.91 -7.49 -19.31
CA LEU A 728 38.73 -7.46 -20.77
C LEU A 728 39.47 -6.29 -21.42
N THR A 729 39.63 -5.16 -20.74
CA THR A 729 40.39 -4.01 -21.25
C THR A 729 41.89 -4.29 -21.29
N GLU A 730 42.40 -5.09 -20.35
CA GLU A 730 43.82 -5.46 -20.29
C GLU A 730 44.22 -6.44 -21.41
N ASN A 731 43.27 -7.23 -21.93
CA ASN A 731 43.46 -8.15 -23.07
C ASN A 731 44.74 -9.00 -22.97
N ALA A 732 44.98 -9.62 -21.80
CA ALA A 732 46.24 -10.29 -21.49
C ALA A 732 46.60 -11.43 -22.47
N GLU A 733 45.59 -12.12 -23.02
CA GLU A 733 45.77 -13.20 -24.00
C GLU A 733 45.93 -12.71 -25.45
N GLY A 734 45.76 -11.40 -25.70
CA GLY A 734 45.81 -10.81 -27.04
C GLY A 734 44.69 -11.28 -27.97
N ASN A 735 43.64 -11.89 -27.45
CA ASN A 735 42.56 -12.53 -28.19
C ASN A 735 41.39 -11.57 -28.54
N LEU A 736 41.36 -10.37 -27.94
CA LEU A 736 40.39 -9.32 -28.25
C LEU A 736 40.92 -8.36 -29.31
N SER A 737 40.06 -8.00 -30.26
CA SER A 737 40.33 -6.93 -31.22
C SER A 737 40.39 -5.56 -30.53
N ALA A 738 41.05 -4.58 -31.16
CA ALA A 738 41.13 -3.21 -30.65
C ALA A 738 39.74 -2.60 -30.35
N GLN A 739 38.75 -2.92 -31.17
CA GLN A 739 37.36 -2.47 -30.98
C GLN A 739 36.69 -3.12 -29.77
N GLN A 740 36.98 -4.40 -29.48
CA GLN A 740 36.46 -5.10 -28.30
C GLN A 740 37.10 -4.59 -27.00
N VAL A 741 38.40 -4.26 -27.03
CA VAL A 741 39.08 -3.58 -25.92
C VAL A 741 38.49 -2.19 -25.67
N GLU A 742 38.13 -1.47 -26.72
CA GLU A 742 37.47 -0.17 -26.62
C GLU A 742 36.04 -0.28 -26.04
N TYR A 743 35.29 -1.34 -26.38
CA TYR A 743 34.02 -1.65 -25.73
C TYR A 743 34.17 -1.94 -24.25
N ALA A 744 35.15 -2.77 -23.85
CA ALA A 744 35.44 -3.07 -22.46
C ALA A 744 35.82 -1.79 -21.68
N ARG A 745 36.65 -0.93 -22.27
CA ARG A 745 37.03 0.38 -21.70
C ARG A 745 35.82 1.30 -21.52
N THR A 746 34.89 1.28 -22.48
CA THR A 746 33.64 2.06 -22.42
C THR A 746 32.70 1.55 -21.33
N ILE A 747 32.58 0.24 -21.18
CA ILE A 747 31.77 -0.41 -20.12
C ILE A 747 32.36 -0.08 -18.75
N HIS A 748 33.67 -0.21 -18.58
CA HIS A 748 34.35 0.16 -17.34
C HIS A 748 34.13 1.65 -16.99
N GLY A 749 34.38 2.56 -17.95
CA GLY A 749 34.16 3.99 -17.74
C GLY A 749 32.70 4.34 -17.38
N SER A 750 31.73 3.70 -18.03
CA SER A 750 30.29 3.92 -17.77
C SER A 750 29.86 3.38 -16.40
N GLY A 751 30.34 2.20 -16.02
CA GLY A 751 30.06 1.63 -14.70
C GLY A 751 30.70 2.43 -13.57
N SER A 752 31.91 2.95 -13.74
CA SER A 752 32.56 3.81 -12.75
C SER A 752 31.82 5.14 -12.59
N ALA A 753 31.33 5.72 -13.70
CA ALA A 753 30.53 6.94 -13.66
C ALA A 753 29.19 6.72 -12.93
N LEU A 754 28.54 5.57 -13.12
CA LEU A 754 27.32 5.21 -12.41
C LEU A 754 27.56 5.03 -10.90
N LEU A 755 28.68 4.40 -10.52
CA LEU A 755 29.03 4.21 -9.12
C LEU A 755 29.32 5.57 -8.43
N GLN A 756 29.98 6.48 -9.13
CA GLN A 756 30.18 7.84 -8.63
C GLN A 756 28.84 8.59 -8.44
N LEU A 757 27.89 8.46 -9.38
CA LEU A 757 26.56 9.05 -9.26
C LEU A 757 25.80 8.54 -8.03
N ILE A 758 25.87 7.23 -7.77
CA ILE A 758 25.26 6.62 -6.58
C ILE A 758 25.89 7.21 -5.30
N ASN A 759 27.22 7.38 -5.28
CA ASN A 759 27.92 7.97 -4.14
C ASN A 759 27.53 9.44 -3.92
N ASP A 760 27.48 10.23 -5.00
CA ASP A 760 27.08 11.64 -4.93
C ASP A 760 25.63 11.80 -4.41
N LEU A 761 24.74 10.88 -4.79
CA LEU A 761 23.34 10.87 -4.35
C LEU A 761 23.20 10.48 -2.87
N LEU A 762 24.06 9.58 -2.38
CA LEU A 762 24.14 9.28 -0.94
C LEU A 762 24.69 10.45 -0.13
N ASP A 763 25.77 11.09 -0.59
CA ASP A 763 26.34 12.25 0.10
C ASP A 763 25.31 13.38 0.21
N LEU A 764 24.50 13.61 -0.84
CA LEU A 764 23.39 14.56 -0.80
C LEU A 764 22.32 14.13 0.22
N SER A 765 21.93 12.86 0.24
CA SER A 765 20.92 12.34 1.18
C SER A 765 21.39 12.42 2.64
N ASP A 766 22.64 12.09 2.92
CA ASP A 766 23.22 12.17 4.28
C ASP A 766 23.32 13.62 4.75
N LEU A 767 23.54 14.55 3.81
CA LEU A 767 23.56 15.98 4.07
C LEU A 767 22.15 16.54 4.35
N GLU A 768 21.15 16.23 3.51
CA GLU A 768 19.75 16.61 3.73
C GLU A 768 19.19 16.05 5.05
N ALA A 769 19.70 14.90 5.50
CA ALA A 769 19.35 14.27 6.76
C ALA A 769 20.14 14.77 7.97
N GLY A 770 21.11 15.68 7.78
CA GLY A 770 21.97 16.20 8.85
C GLY A 770 22.87 15.14 9.50
N GLN A 771 23.13 14.02 8.83
CA GLN A 771 23.92 12.90 9.35
C GLN A 771 25.43 13.03 9.06
N LEU A 772 25.81 13.95 8.15
CA LEU A 772 27.21 14.23 7.84
C LEU A 772 27.88 14.94 9.03
N ARG A 773 28.79 14.25 9.73
CA ARG A 773 29.56 14.82 10.85
C ARG A 773 30.90 15.36 10.36
N ILE A 774 31.27 16.55 10.84
CA ILE A 774 32.55 17.19 10.58
C ILE A 774 33.54 16.83 11.69
N HIS A 775 34.73 16.37 11.32
CA HIS A 775 35.79 16.00 12.24
C HIS A 775 36.99 16.94 12.06
N PRO A 776 36.99 18.11 12.72
CA PRO A 776 38.06 19.08 12.55
C PRO A 776 39.36 18.58 13.21
N ASP A 777 40.42 18.45 12.41
CA ASP A 777 41.76 18.03 12.84
C ASP A 777 42.82 19.05 12.38
N ARG A 778 44.03 18.99 12.93
CA ARG A 778 45.14 19.82 12.45
C ARG A 778 45.66 19.24 11.14
N MET A 779 45.63 20.03 10.07
CA MET A 779 46.07 19.62 8.74
C MET A 779 47.13 20.56 8.18
N ALA A 780 48.14 19.99 7.52
CA ALA A 780 49.16 20.76 6.81
C ALA A 780 48.61 21.18 5.44
N LEU A 781 48.45 22.49 5.24
CA LEU A 781 47.93 23.03 3.98
C LEU A 781 48.82 22.70 2.77
N PRO A 782 50.17 22.79 2.83
CA PRO A 782 51.03 22.45 1.70
C PRO A 782 50.78 21.04 1.16
N LYS A 783 50.59 20.05 2.05
CA LYS A 783 50.33 18.66 1.68
C LYS A 783 49.01 18.49 0.91
N THR A 784 47.98 19.25 1.29
CA THR A 784 46.68 19.21 0.60
C THR A 784 46.78 19.83 -0.79
N VAL A 785 47.54 20.92 -0.90
CA VAL A 785 47.79 21.63 -2.16
C VAL A 785 48.61 20.75 -3.13
N GLU A 786 49.70 20.13 -2.67
CA GLU A 786 50.51 19.17 -3.43
C GLU A 786 49.68 17.99 -3.94
N LEU A 787 48.76 17.48 -3.12
CA LEU A 787 47.86 16.40 -3.53
C LEU A 787 46.92 16.85 -4.66
N MET A 788 46.35 18.06 -4.59
CA MET A 788 45.51 18.59 -5.67
C MET A 788 46.33 18.78 -6.96
N GLU A 789 47.57 19.25 -6.85
CA GLU A 789 48.46 19.38 -8.00
C GLU A 789 48.75 18.03 -8.66
N ALA A 790 49.13 17.02 -7.88
CA ALA A 790 49.41 15.69 -8.37
C ALA A 790 48.19 15.04 -9.07
N LEU A 791 46.98 15.27 -8.54
CA LEU A 791 45.75 14.70 -9.09
C LEU A 791 45.33 15.33 -10.42
N PHE A 792 45.58 16.61 -10.64
CA PHE A 792 45.03 17.35 -11.79
C PHE A 792 46.06 17.76 -12.85
N ALA A 793 47.37 17.75 -12.55
CA ALA A 793 48.41 18.08 -13.52
C ALA A 793 48.38 17.15 -14.74
N SER A 794 48.37 15.83 -14.54
CA SER A 794 48.37 14.84 -15.62
C SER A 794 47.07 14.86 -16.45
N PRO A 795 45.86 14.85 -15.85
CA PRO A 795 44.61 14.98 -16.61
C PRO A 795 44.47 16.29 -17.40
N ALA A 796 44.96 17.42 -16.86
CA ALA A 796 44.97 18.70 -17.56
C ALA A 796 45.92 18.66 -18.77
N GLN A 797 47.13 18.10 -18.60
CA GLN A 797 48.10 17.93 -19.67
C GLN A 797 47.57 17.01 -20.78
N ALA A 798 46.88 15.93 -20.43
CA ALA A 798 46.24 15.03 -21.40
C ALA A 798 45.18 15.74 -22.27
N LYS A 799 44.58 16.82 -21.77
CA LYS A 799 43.68 17.72 -22.52
C LYS A 799 44.38 18.90 -23.21
N GLY A 800 45.70 19.06 -23.02
CA GLY A 800 46.47 20.19 -23.54
C GLY A 800 46.21 21.50 -22.79
N LEU A 801 45.83 21.44 -21.52
CA LEU A 801 45.64 22.59 -20.64
C LEU A 801 46.89 22.84 -19.78
N SER A 802 47.19 24.11 -19.50
CA SER A 802 48.18 24.48 -18.47
C SER A 802 47.53 24.39 -17.09
N PHE A 803 48.17 23.70 -16.16
CA PHE A 803 47.73 23.61 -14.76
C PHE A 803 48.77 24.26 -13.86
N GLY A 804 48.34 25.11 -12.93
CA GLY A 804 49.22 25.81 -12.00
C GLY A 804 48.62 25.97 -10.62
N VAL A 805 49.48 26.10 -9.62
CA VAL A 805 49.09 26.27 -8.23
C VAL A 805 49.90 27.40 -7.61
N ASP A 806 49.21 28.42 -7.10
CA ASP A 806 49.79 29.58 -6.44
C ASP A 806 49.37 29.59 -4.97
N VAL A 807 50.34 29.63 -4.04
CA VAL A 807 50.06 29.83 -2.60
C VAL A 807 50.74 31.11 -2.15
N GLU A 808 49.98 32.05 -1.60
CA GLU A 808 50.53 33.32 -1.13
C GLU A 808 51.29 33.17 0.21
N PRO A 809 52.35 33.98 0.46
CA PRO A 809 53.19 33.84 1.66
C PRO A 809 52.47 34.12 2.98
N GLU A 810 51.35 34.85 2.94
CA GLU A 810 50.59 35.27 4.12
C GLU A 810 49.62 34.19 4.65
N VAL A 811 49.55 33.04 3.97
CA VAL A 811 48.66 31.93 4.29
C VAL A 811 49.24 31.04 5.42
N PRO A 812 48.46 30.64 6.44
CA PRO A 812 48.91 29.72 7.49
C PRO A 812 49.32 28.34 6.96
N GLN A 813 50.41 27.78 7.50
CA GLN A 813 50.89 26.44 7.10
C GLN A 813 50.03 25.30 7.68
N GLU A 814 49.34 25.54 8.80
CA GLU A 814 48.44 24.58 9.45
C GLU A 814 47.03 25.18 9.55
N LEU A 815 46.03 24.35 9.26
CA LEU A 815 44.61 24.68 9.40
C LEU A 815 43.95 23.70 10.36
N ARG A 816 42.87 24.12 11.04
CA ARG A 816 42.03 23.22 11.82
C ARG A 816 40.68 23.04 11.13
N ALA A 817 40.60 22.03 10.27
CA ALA A 817 39.43 21.71 9.46
C ALA A 817 39.33 20.20 9.20
N ASP A 818 38.24 19.75 8.59
CA ASP A 818 38.14 18.36 8.12
C ASP A 818 38.82 18.22 6.75
N GLU A 819 40.03 17.65 6.74
CA GLU A 819 40.88 17.50 5.55
C GLU A 819 40.15 16.76 4.41
N GLN A 820 39.38 15.71 4.73
CA GLN A 820 38.70 14.90 3.71
C GLN A 820 37.60 15.69 3.01
N ARG A 821 36.84 16.49 3.77
CA ARG A 821 35.76 17.33 3.24
C ARG A 821 36.31 18.52 2.44
N LEU A 822 37.39 19.14 2.89
CA LEU A 822 38.06 20.19 2.12
C LEU A 822 38.60 19.65 0.78
N GLN A 823 39.26 18.50 0.79
CA GLN A 823 39.73 17.83 -0.44
C GLN A 823 38.56 17.49 -1.38
N GLN A 824 37.41 17.09 -0.83
CA GLN A 824 36.22 16.79 -1.62
C GLN A 824 35.70 18.01 -2.38
N VAL A 825 35.61 19.17 -1.72
CA VAL A 825 35.17 20.44 -2.33
C VAL A 825 36.17 20.88 -3.42
N LEU A 826 37.47 20.92 -3.10
CA LEU A 826 38.50 21.34 -4.05
C LEU A 826 38.57 20.44 -5.29
N ARG A 827 38.48 19.11 -5.09
CA ARG A 827 38.42 18.14 -6.20
C ARG A 827 37.20 18.36 -7.08
N GLY A 828 36.04 18.69 -6.50
CA GLY A 828 34.82 18.99 -7.23
C GLY A 828 34.95 20.23 -8.11
N LEU A 829 35.50 21.31 -7.57
CA LEU A 829 35.72 22.57 -8.29
C LEU A 829 36.77 22.41 -9.41
N LEU A 830 37.91 21.78 -9.13
CA LEU A 830 38.99 21.56 -10.11
C LEU A 830 38.58 20.61 -11.24
N SER A 831 37.84 19.55 -10.93
CA SER A 831 37.29 18.65 -11.94
C SER A 831 36.35 19.37 -12.90
N ASN A 832 35.50 20.26 -12.40
CA ASN A 832 34.64 21.09 -13.25
C ASN A 832 35.47 22.06 -14.11
N ALA A 833 36.47 22.74 -13.54
CA ALA A 833 37.34 23.64 -14.30
C ALA A 833 38.04 22.93 -15.47
N VAL A 834 38.64 21.75 -15.23
CA VAL A 834 39.29 20.93 -16.27
C VAL A 834 38.28 20.37 -17.27
N LYS A 835 37.05 20.11 -16.84
CA LYS A 835 35.98 19.59 -17.70
C LYS A 835 35.47 20.65 -18.69
N PHE A 836 35.25 21.87 -18.23
CA PHE A 836 34.61 22.95 -19.00
C PHE A 836 35.60 23.91 -19.68
N THR A 837 36.90 23.68 -19.49
CA THR A 837 37.96 24.38 -20.24
C THR A 837 38.43 23.51 -21.41
N PRO A 838 38.08 23.85 -22.67
CA PRO A 838 38.52 23.08 -23.83
C PRO A 838 39.98 23.36 -24.22
N ARG A 839 40.46 24.59 -24.00
CA ARG A 839 41.84 25.07 -24.25
C ARG A 839 42.14 26.23 -23.31
N GLY A 840 43.38 26.38 -22.86
CA GLY A 840 43.81 27.47 -21.99
C GLY A 840 44.45 26.95 -20.70
N GLU A 841 44.20 27.65 -19.60
CA GLU A 841 44.72 27.33 -18.28
C GLU A 841 43.63 27.12 -17.22
N VAL A 842 43.97 26.30 -16.22
CA VAL A 842 43.26 26.12 -14.95
C VAL A 842 44.26 26.35 -13.82
N ARG A 843 43.93 27.21 -12.87
CA ARG A 843 44.83 27.59 -11.76
C ARG A 843 44.12 27.50 -10.41
N LEU A 844 44.79 26.90 -9.42
CA LEU A 844 44.39 26.97 -8.02
C LEU A 844 45.21 28.05 -7.33
N ARG A 845 44.56 29.09 -6.79
CA ARG A 845 45.21 30.12 -5.97
C ARG A 845 44.71 30.06 -4.53
N VAL A 846 45.61 30.12 -3.56
CA VAL A 846 45.28 30.16 -2.14
C VAL A 846 45.85 31.44 -1.53
N SER A 847 44.97 32.27 -0.97
CA SER A 847 45.31 33.58 -0.38
C SER A 847 44.53 33.83 0.92
N MET A 848 44.90 34.88 1.65
CA MET A 848 44.02 35.44 2.68
C MET A 848 42.83 36.16 2.01
N ALA A 849 41.67 36.16 2.66
CA ALA A 849 40.47 36.78 2.10
C ALA A 849 40.57 38.33 2.13
N PRO A 850 40.21 39.03 1.05
CA PRO A 850 40.15 40.50 1.03
C PRO A 850 39.18 41.09 2.07
N PRO A 851 39.50 42.25 2.68
CA PRO A 851 38.57 42.94 3.58
C PRO A 851 37.35 43.51 2.83
N GLY A 852 36.16 43.41 3.42
CA GLY A 852 34.92 44.03 2.91
C GLY A 852 34.09 43.17 1.94
N ILE A 853 34.28 41.84 1.94
CA ILE A 853 33.43 40.91 1.21
C ILE A 853 32.10 40.75 1.93
N GLY A 854 30.99 40.82 1.19
CA GLY A 854 29.67 40.48 1.72
C GLY A 854 29.48 38.98 1.74
N PHE A 855 29.30 38.40 2.92
CA PHE A 855 28.91 37.00 3.11
C PHE A 855 27.43 36.91 3.45
N ASP A 856 26.79 35.81 3.04
CA ASP A 856 25.39 35.53 3.37
C ASP A 856 25.25 35.08 4.85
N ASP A 857 26.34 34.59 5.46
CA ASP A 857 26.38 34.11 6.84
C ASP A 857 27.04 35.12 7.80
N ASP A 858 26.27 35.64 8.76
CA ASP A 858 26.71 36.61 9.79
C ASP A 858 27.93 36.12 10.61
N SER A 859 28.13 34.80 10.75
CA SER A 859 29.25 34.23 11.52
C SER A 859 30.62 34.37 10.84
N LEU A 860 30.63 34.56 9.52
CA LEU A 860 31.84 34.80 8.73
C LEU A 860 32.31 36.27 8.80
N HIS A 861 31.42 37.21 9.12
CA HIS A 861 31.74 38.64 9.21
C HIS A 861 32.64 38.98 10.41
N ASP A 862 32.58 38.19 11.49
CA ASP A 862 33.36 38.39 12.72
C ASP A 862 34.70 37.62 12.75
N SER A 863 35.00 36.81 11.72
CA SER A 863 36.21 35.97 11.67
C SER A 863 37.41 36.73 11.11
N THR A 864 38.49 36.85 11.88
CA THR A 864 39.70 37.61 11.49
C THR A 864 40.67 36.84 10.58
N ASP A 865 40.56 35.50 10.51
CA ASP A 865 41.49 34.63 9.78
C ASP A 865 40.75 33.79 8.72
N LEU A 866 40.34 34.44 7.63
CA LEU A 866 39.60 33.81 6.53
C LEU A 866 40.51 33.55 5.31
N LEU A 867 40.42 32.36 4.76
CA LEU A 867 41.19 31.89 3.60
C LEU A 867 40.32 31.86 2.35
N ALA A 868 40.90 32.18 1.21
CA ALA A 868 40.26 32.10 -0.10
C ALA A 868 40.97 31.06 -0.97
N PHE A 869 40.26 30.01 -1.35
CA PHE A 869 40.69 29.01 -2.34
C PHE A 869 40.01 29.31 -3.67
N GLN A 870 40.75 29.90 -4.61
CA GLN A 870 40.26 30.32 -5.91
C GLN A 870 40.63 29.28 -6.97
N VAL A 871 39.61 28.70 -7.61
CA VAL A 871 39.77 27.86 -8.80
C VAL A 871 39.41 28.71 -10.01
N ILE A 872 40.42 29.08 -10.79
CA ILE A 872 40.32 29.97 -11.95
C ILE A 872 40.45 29.12 -13.22
N ASP A 873 39.49 29.25 -14.11
CA ASP A 873 39.46 28.59 -15.42
C ASP A 873 39.28 29.60 -16.54
N THR A 874 39.85 29.32 -17.71
CA THR A 874 39.73 30.13 -18.95
C THR A 874 38.72 29.52 -19.93
N GLY A 875 37.76 28.75 -19.40
CA GLY A 875 36.81 27.97 -20.15
C GLY A 875 35.63 28.77 -20.71
N ILE A 876 34.52 28.08 -20.91
CA ILE A 876 33.32 28.63 -21.59
C ILE A 876 32.63 29.77 -20.83
N GLY A 877 32.89 29.92 -19.53
CA GLY A 877 32.21 30.87 -18.65
C GLY A 877 30.71 30.57 -18.44
N ILE A 878 30.11 31.25 -17.48
CA ILE A 878 28.73 31.05 -17.01
C ILE A 878 27.97 32.39 -17.12
N PRO A 879 26.76 32.41 -17.71
CA PRO A 879 25.91 33.60 -17.74
C PRO A 879 25.47 34.06 -16.32
N PRO A 880 25.39 35.37 -16.04
CA PRO A 880 25.01 35.88 -14.71
C PRO A 880 23.63 35.44 -14.21
N ASP A 881 22.67 35.25 -15.12
CA ASP A 881 21.32 34.76 -14.83
C ASP A 881 21.30 33.29 -14.35
N LYS A 882 22.42 32.58 -14.50
CA LYS A 882 22.54 31.16 -14.12
C LYS A 882 23.33 30.91 -12.84
N PHE A 883 23.89 31.94 -12.19
CA PHE A 883 24.71 31.78 -10.98
C PHE A 883 23.99 31.10 -9.81
N GLY A 884 22.70 31.35 -9.61
CA GLY A 884 21.91 30.65 -8.59
C GLY A 884 21.60 29.20 -8.97
N VAL A 885 21.30 28.97 -10.25
CA VAL A 885 20.80 27.68 -10.77
C VAL A 885 21.89 26.61 -10.81
N ILE A 886 23.16 26.99 -11.00
CA ILE A 886 24.28 26.03 -11.09
C ILE A 886 24.56 25.28 -9.77
N PHE A 887 24.09 25.82 -8.64
CA PHE A 887 24.22 25.18 -7.32
C PHE A 887 22.94 24.43 -6.91
N GLU A 888 21.91 24.36 -7.75
CA GLU A 888 20.72 23.55 -7.50
C GLU A 888 20.94 22.10 -7.94
N ALA A 889 20.57 21.14 -7.08
CA ALA A 889 20.69 19.72 -7.38
C ALA A 889 19.90 19.35 -8.65
N PHE A 890 20.50 18.51 -9.51
CA PHE A 890 19.94 18.03 -10.77
C PHE A 890 19.68 19.08 -11.85
N ARG A 891 20.08 20.34 -11.65
CA ARG A 891 19.97 21.38 -12.68
C ARG A 891 21.29 21.58 -13.41
N GLN A 892 21.21 21.75 -14.73
CA GLN A 892 22.33 22.07 -15.61
C GLN A 892 22.03 23.34 -16.36
N ALA A 893 23.03 24.19 -16.55
CA ALA A 893 22.88 25.50 -17.16
C ALA A 893 22.24 25.46 -18.56
N ASP A 894 22.46 24.41 -19.38
CA ASP A 894 21.81 24.22 -20.69
C ASP A 894 21.66 22.73 -21.06
N GLY A 895 20.49 22.33 -21.58
CA GLY A 895 20.17 20.95 -21.97
C GLY A 895 20.95 20.39 -23.17
N THR A 896 21.64 21.24 -23.94
CA THR A 896 22.51 20.86 -25.07
C THR A 896 23.90 20.37 -24.61
N THR A 897 24.36 20.81 -23.45
CA THR A 897 25.64 20.44 -22.82
C THR A 897 25.65 18.99 -22.31
N SER A 898 24.47 18.42 -22.04
CA SER A 898 24.26 17.01 -21.63
C SER A 898 24.84 16.01 -22.62
N ARG A 899 24.70 16.28 -23.94
CA ARG A 899 25.19 15.37 -24.99
C ARG A 899 26.71 15.39 -25.19
N LYS A 900 27.41 16.43 -24.73
CA LYS A 900 28.84 16.63 -25.06
C LYS A 900 29.79 16.40 -23.88
N TYR A 901 29.33 16.61 -22.64
CA TYR A 901 30.23 16.55 -21.46
C TYR A 901 29.74 15.67 -20.31
N GLY A 902 28.54 15.06 -20.36
CA GLY A 902 28.05 14.04 -19.40
C GLY A 902 28.21 14.37 -17.90
N GLY A 903 27.13 14.71 -17.20
CA GLY A 903 27.17 15.00 -15.77
C GLY A 903 25.82 14.88 -15.09
N THR A 904 25.82 14.74 -13.77
CA THR A 904 24.62 14.52 -12.93
C THR A 904 23.97 15.82 -12.46
N GLY A 905 24.70 16.95 -12.53
CA GLY A 905 24.26 18.23 -11.95
C GLY A 905 24.29 18.25 -10.42
N LEU A 906 24.97 17.29 -9.78
CA LEU A 906 25.02 17.18 -8.31
C LEU A 906 26.29 17.81 -7.70
N GLY A 907 27.40 17.84 -8.45
CA GLY A 907 28.72 18.16 -7.90
C GLY A 907 28.85 19.54 -7.24
N LEU A 908 28.32 20.60 -7.87
CA LEU A 908 28.41 21.96 -7.31
C LEU A 908 27.46 22.15 -6.11
N ALA A 909 26.29 21.52 -6.12
CA ALA A 909 25.36 21.54 -4.99
C ALA A 909 26.01 20.92 -3.74
N ILE A 910 26.64 19.74 -3.89
CA ILE A 910 27.38 19.06 -2.81
C ILE A 910 28.55 19.92 -2.32
N CYS A 911 29.30 20.56 -3.24
CA CYS A 911 30.42 21.43 -2.85
C CYS A 911 29.95 22.61 -1.98
N ARG A 912 28.84 23.27 -2.35
CA ARG A 912 28.27 24.39 -1.59
C ARG A 912 27.84 23.96 -0.19
N ASP A 913 27.19 22.81 -0.09
CA ASP A 913 26.63 22.37 1.18
C ASP A 913 27.73 21.84 2.12
N ILE A 914 28.77 21.17 1.59
CA ILE A 914 29.97 20.81 2.38
C ILE A 914 30.74 22.06 2.82
N ALA A 915 30.87 23.08 1.96
CA ALA A 915 31.53 24.34 2.33
C ALA A 915 30.82 24.99 3.52
N ARG A 916 29.49 25.03 3.51
CA ARG A 916 28.68 25.52 4.65
C ARG A 916 28.91 24.69 5.91
N LEU A 917 28.98 23.36 5.80
CA LEU A 917 29.28 22.50 6.96
C LEU A 917 30.69 22.74 7.52
N LEU A 918 31.65 23.15 6.70
CA LEU A 918 32.98 23.56 7.13
C LEU A 918 33.01 25.00 7.69
N GLY A 919 31.86 25.68 7.80
CA GLY A 919 31.76 27.07 8.25
C GLY A 919 32.27 28.06 7.21
N GLY A 920 32.18 27.72 5.92
CA GLY A 920 32.65 28.53 4.79
C GLY A 920 31.57 28.75 3.72
N GLU A 921 31.90 29.53 2.69
CA GLU A 921 30.97 29.91 1.61
C GLU A 921 31.67 29.83 0.24
N ILE A 922 30.93 29.50 -0.83
CA ILE A 922 31.46 29.46 -2.21
C ILE A 922 30.85 30.60 -3.02
N HIS A 923 31.71 31.45 -3.58
CA HIS A 923 31.35 32.51 -4.51
C HIS A 923 31.75 32.15 -5.93
N VAL A 924 31.03 32.72 -6.91
CA VAL A 924 31.32 32.56 -8.34
C VAL A 924 31.41 33.92 -9.01
N ASP A 925 32.48 34.13 -9.75
CA ASP A 925 32.63 35.23 -10.69
C ASP A 925 32.93 34.64 -12.08
N SER A 926 32.13 34.98 -13.09
CA SER A 926 32.29 34.41 -14.41
C SER A 926 31.74 35.30 -15.50
N GLU A 927 32.43 35.29 -16.65
CA GLU A 927 31.98 35.98 -17.86
C GLU A 927 31.94 35.00 -19.02
N LEU A 928 30.82 34.97 -19.72
CA LEU A 928 30.60 34.06 -20.85
C LEU A 928 31.69 34.22 -21.91
N GLY A 929 32.41 33.13 -22.18
CA GLY A 929 33.51 33.06 -23.15
C GLY A 929 34.87 33.52 -22.65
N LYS A 930 35.01 33.99 -21.40
CA LYS A 930 36.30 34.36 -20.79
C LYS A 930 36.75 33.44 -19.65
N GLY A 931 35.84 32.65 -19.10
CA GLY A 931 36.13 31.68 -18.04
C GLY A 931 35.38 31.95 -16.74
N SER A 932 35.74 31.22 -15.69
CA SER A 932 35.07 31.29 -14.39
C SER A 932 36.09 31.24 -13.25
N THR A 933 35.76 31.89 -12.14
CA THR A 933 36.49 31.85 -10.89
C THR A 933 35.53 31.42 -9.80
N PHE A 934 35.76 30.23 -9.23
CA PHE A 934 35.05 29.75 -8.04
C PHE A 934 35.94 29.98 -6.83
N THR A 935 35.45 30.75 -5.85
CA THR A 935 36.19 31.05 -4.62
C THR A 935 35.52 30.40 -3.43
N LEU A 936 36.20 29.47 -2.77
CA LEU A 936 35.80 28.93 -1.47
C LEU A 936 36.44 29.78 -0.36
N TYR A 937 35.61 30.42 0.44
CA TYR A 937 36.02 31.12 1.67
C TYR A 937 35.90 30.18 2.86
N LEU A 938 36.96 30.03 3.64
CA LEU A 938 37.01 29.09 4.77
C LEU A 938 37.80 29.68 5.96
N PRO A 939 37.30 29.58 7.21
CA PRO A 939 38.06 30.03 8.38
C PRO A 939 39.27 29.12 8.64
N ALA A 940 40.40 29.71 9.05
CA ALA A 940 41.62 28.96 9.36
C ALA A 940 41.46 27.98 10.54
N SER A 941 40.52 28.26 11.44
CA SER A 941 40.10 27.35 12.51
C SER A 941 38.58 27.20 12.54
N TYR A 942 38.10 25.98 12.39
CA TYR A 942 36.67 25.65 12.52
C TYR A 942 36.16 25.95 13.94
N THR A 943 35.19 26.86 14.07
CA THR A 943 34.56 27.25 15.35
C THR A 943 33.17 26.64 15.58
N GLY A 944 32.49 26.18 14.53
CA GLY A 944 31.23 25.41 14.57
C GLY A 944 29.99 26.14 15.13
N PRO A 945 28.75 25.71 14.80
CA PRO A 945 27.50 26.37 15.26
C PRO A 945 27.06 26.05 16.71
N LEU A 946 27.91 25.47 17.55
CA LEU A 946 27.56 25.02 18.92
C LEU A 946 28.34 25.74 20.04
N ALA A 947 29.08 26.81 19.73
CA ALA A 947 29.85 27.56 20.73
C ALA A 947 29.04 28.64 21.49
N ALA A 948 27.71 28.68 21.35
CA ALA A 948 26.85 29.68 21.97
C ALA A 948 25.83 29.10 22.97
N THR A 949 26.20 28.10 23.77
CA THR A 949 25.55 27.82 25.07
C THR A 949 26.51 27.03 25.96
N ASP A 950 27.55 27.69 26.46
CA ASP A 950 28.04 27.37 27.80
C ASP A 950 27.62 28.55 28.69
N PRO A 951 26.69 28.36 29.64
CA PRO A 951 26.49 29.36 30.67
C PRO A 951 27.81 29.48 31.44
N ALA A 952 28.29 30.71 31.55
CA ALA A 952 29.44 31.08 32.36
C ALA A 952 29.49 30.24 33.66
N PRO A 953 30.66 29.69 34.04
CA PRO A 953 30.80 29.00 35.30
C PRO A 953 30.43 30.01 36.40
N THR A 954 29.30 29.73 37.04
CA THR A 954 28.85 30.50 38.19
C THR A 954 29.96 30.46 39.22
N ARG A 955 30.47 31.65 39.51
CA ARG A 955 31.43 31.99 40.53
C ARG A 955 30.95 31.44 41.88
N ARG A 956 31.26 30.18 42.17
CA ARG A 956 31.19 29.64 43.53
C ARG A 956 32.39 30.19 44.29
N GLN A 957 32.07 30.79 45.45
CA GLN A 957 33.03 31.37 46.37
C GLN A 957 34.11 30.37 46.80
N PRO A 958 35.32 30.86 47.12
CA PRO A 958 36.44 30.03 47.55
C PRO A 958 36.29 29.66 49.04
N VAL A 959 36.29 28.36 49.34
CA VAL A 959 36.67 27.86 50.68
C VAL A 959 38.16 27.47 50.59
N PRO A 960 39.02 27.93 51.51
CA PRO A 960 40.47 27.76 51.40
C PRO A 960 40.91 26.31 51.67
N PRO A 961 42.11 25.92 51.19
CA PRO A 961 42.63 24.57 51.32
C PRO A 961 43.22 24.33 52.73
N PRO A 962 43.20 23.08 53.25
CA PRO A 962 44.21 22.66 54.21
C PRO A 962 45.54 22.49 53.47
N ALA A 963 46.55 23.20 53.96
CA ALA A 963 47.93 23.10 53.51
C ALA A 963 48.61 21.82 54.00
N ALA A 964 49.61 21.44 53.20
CA ALA A 964 50.86 20.79 53.55
C ALA A 964 51.06 19.38 52.96
N GLU A 965 51.84 19.35 51.88
CA GLU A 965 52.85 18.32 51.56
C GLU A 965 53.68 17.92 52.81
N PRO A 966 54.55 16.88 52.83
CA PRO A 966 55.09 16.07 51.72
C PRO A 966 55.27 14.56 52.03
N ALA A 967 55.52 13.75 51.00
CA ALA A 967 56.37 12.55 51.12
C ALA A 967 56.77 12.00 49.73
N VAL A 968 58.03 12.26 49.38
CA VAL A 968 58.95 11.42 48.58
C VAL A 968 59.20 10.08 49.32
N PRO A 969 59.98 9.07 48.85
CA PRO A 969 60.50 8.68 47.51
C PRO A 969 60.38 7.15 47.21
N GLU A 970 60.74 6.76 45.97
CA GLU A 970 61.23 5.44 45.43
C GLU A 970 60.45 4.98 44.17
N PRO A 971 61.04 4.21 43.23
CA PRO A 971 62.36 4.31 42.58
C PRO A 971 62.23 4.24 41.01
N PRO A 972 63.33 4.28 40.22
CA PRO A 972 63.31 4.59 38.78
C PRO A 972 63.33 3.34 37.89
N LEU A 973 62.72 3.43 36.70
CA LEU A 973 63.05 2.73 35.44
C LEU A 973 62.02 3.21 34.39
N GLY A 974 62.37 3.86 33.28
CA GLY A 974 63.60 3.78 32.53
C GLY A 974 63.35 3.10 31.20
N LEU A 975 63.18 3.95 30.18
CA LEU A 975 63.60 3.80 28.79
C LEU A 975 62.51 3.60 27.71
N PRO A 976 62.65 4.32 26.58
CA PRO A 976 61.74 4.25 25.45
C PRO A 976 62.06 3.02 24.59
N LEU A 977 61.04 2.21 24.28
CA LEU A 977 61.10 1.28 23.16
C LEU A 977 60.61 1.99 21.88
N PRO A 978 61.17 1.65 20.71
CA PRO A 978 61.35 2.56 19.59
C PRO A 978 60.02 2.88 18.89
N ARG A 979 59.94 4.07 18.28
CA ARG A 979 59.11 4.23 17.08
C ARG A 979 59.56 3.14 16.10
N LEU A 980 58.69 2.18 15.82
CA LEU A 980 58.75 1.48 14.54
C LEU A 980 58.45 2.56 13.49
N ALA A 981 59.51 3.25 13.07
CA ALA A 981 59.50 3.90 11.78
C ALA A 981 59.12 2.79 10.79
N GLU A 982 57.97 2.93 10.12
CA GLU A 982 57.82 2.27 8.84
C GLU A 982 59.04 2.69 8.01
N PRO A 983 59.88 1.75 7.55
CA PRO A 983 60.95 2.11 6.64
C PRO A 983 60.28 2.73 5.41
N PRO A 984 60.91 3.73 4.76
CA PRO A 984 60.44 4.18 3.46
C PRO A 984 60.45 2.94 2.55
N VAL A 985 59.27 2.51 2.12
CA VAL A 985 59.18 1.57 1.01
C VAL A 985 59.49 2.40 -0.24
N GLU A 986 60.79 2.53 -0.52
CA GLU A 986 61.22 2.88 -1.86
C GLU A 986 60.63 1.84 -2.81
N LEU A 987 59.83 2.31 -3.76
CA LEU A 987 59.20 1.51 -4.80
C LEU A 987 60.28 0.73 -5.58
N PRO A 988 60.30 -0.62 -5.59
CA PRO A 988 60.94 -1.34 -6.66
C PRO A 988 60.00 -1.24 -7.87
N THR A 989 60.35 -0.45 -8.86
CA THR A 989 59.58 -0.27 -10.11
C THR A 989 59.51 -1.54 -10.99
N ARG A 990 59.82 -2.73 -10.44
CA ARG A 990 59.61 -4.09 -10.97
C ARG A 990 60.13 -5.08 -9.92
N TRP A 991 59.30 -6.02 -9.47
CA TRP A 991 59.77 -7.17 -8.69
C TRP A 991 60.70 -8.00 -9.58
N GLN A 992 61.99 -8.10 -9.23
CA GLN A 992 62.99 -8.91 -9.94
C GLN A 992 63.24 -10.27 -9.25
N GLY A 993 62.20 -10.86 -8.67
CA GLY A 993 62.19 -12.20 -8.05
C GLY A 993 60.82 -12.88 -8.18
N ASP A 994 60.66 -14.09 -7.65
CA ASP A 994 59.39 -14.84 -7.67
C ASP A 994 58.27 -14.05 -6.93
N ASP A 995 57.15 -13.77 -7.60
CA ASP A 995 55.99 -13.05 -7.03
C ASP A 995 55.49 -13.80 -5.79
N PRO A 996 55.40 -13.19 -4.59
CA PRO A 996 54.92 -13.85 -3.36
C PRO A 996 53.50 -14.42 -3.46
N LEU A 997 52.72 -13.99 -4.45
CA LEU A 997 51.41 -14.54 -4.77
C LEU A 997 51.49 -15.92 -5.45
N ASN A 998 52.60 -16.23 -6.11
CA ASN A 998 52.78 -17.47 -6.87
C ASN A 998 52.95 -18.66 -5.91
N GLY A 999 52.01 -19.61 -5.96
CA GLY A 999 51.94 -20.77 -5.07
C GLY A 999 51.24 -20.52 -3.72
N ALA A 1000 50.83 -19.29 -3.42
CA ALA A 1000 50.12 -18.98 -2.17
C ALA A 1000 48.66 -19.47 -2.22
N LYS A 1001 48.19 -20.14 -1.16
CA LYS A 1001 46.78 -20.53 -1.04
C LYS A 1001 45.99 -19.44 -0.30
N ILE A 1002 44.96 -18.87 -0.94
CA ILE A 1002 44.16 -17.76 -0.40
C ILE A 1002 42.71 -18.21 -0.24
N LEU A 1003 42.12 -18.01 0.95
CA LEU A 1003 40.70 -18.26 1.19
C LEU A 1003 39.90 -16.98 0.94
N ILE A 1004 38.90 -17.05 0.07
CA ILE A 1004 37.91 -15.98 -0.15
C ILE A 1004 36.62 -16.37 0.56
N VAL A 1005 36.10 -15.47 1.38
CA VAL A 1005 34.83 -15.62 2.09
C VAL A 1005 33.92 -14.46 1.69
N ASP A 1006 32.94 -14.73 0.82
CA ASP A 1006 32.01 -13.72 0.26
C ASP A 1006 30.72 -14.46 -0.16
N ASP A 1007 29.55 -13.95 0.22
CA ASP A 1007 28.27 -14.58 -0.10
C ASP A 1007 27.79 -14.26 -1.54
N ASP A 1008 28.48 -13.36 -2.25
CA ASP A 1008 28.26 -13.10 -3.67
C ASP A 1008 29.26 -13.86 -4.55
N ILE A 1009 28.77 -14.95 -5.15
CA ILE A 1009 29.51 -15.81 -6.10
C ILE A 1009 30.17 -15.01 -7.23
N ARG A 1010 29.63 -13.85 -7.63
CA ARG A 1010 30.24 -13.00 -8.68
C ARG A 1010 31.53 -12.33 -8.21
N ASN A 1011 31.57 -11.85 -6.97
CA ASN A 1011 32.79 -11.28 -6.38
C ASN A 1011 33.86 -12.36 -6.23
N VAL A 1012 33.45 -13.54 -5.78
CA VAL A 1012 34.29 -14.73 -5.64
C VAL A 1012 34.91 -15.06 -6.98
N PHE A 1013 34.11 -15.22 -8.03
CA PHE A 1013 34.59 -15.52 -9.38
C PHE A 1013 35.57 -14.46 -9.90
N ALA A 1014 35.25 -13.18 -9.70
CA ALA A 1014 36.09 -12.07 -10.15
C ALA A 1014 37.44 -12.03 -9.41
N LEU A 1015 37.45 -12.19 -8.09
CA LEU A 1015 38.67 -12.18 -7.27
C LEU A 1015 39.51 -13.45 -7.49
N THR A 1016 38.87 -14.61 -7.60
CA THR A 1016 39.55 -15.88 -7.97
C THR A 1016 40.29 -15.72 -9.29
N SER A 1017 39.61 -15.19 -10.32
CA SER A 1017 40.21 -14.96 -11.65
C SER A 1017 41.40 -14.00 -11.62
N VAL A 1018 41.45 -13.05 -10.68
CA VAL A 1018 42.58 -12.13 -10.49
C VAL A 1018 43.74 -12.85 -9.79
N LEU A 1019 43.47 -13.55 -8.69
CA LEU A 1019 44.50 -14.19 -7.87
C LEU A 1019 45.17 -15.38 -8.58
N GLU A 1020 44.39 -16.21 -9.28
CA GLU A 1020 44.93 -17.34 -10.06
C GLU A 1020 45.85 -16.89 -11.19
N ARG A 1021 45.58 -15.72 -11.81
CA ARG A 1021 46.47 -15.13 -12.81
C ARG A 1021 47.82 -14.69 -12.25
N HIS A 1022 47.92 -14.48 -10.93
CA HIS A 1022 49.17 -14.22 -10.22
C HIS A 1022 49.76 -15.49 -9.57
N GLY A 1023 49.25 -16.68 -9.94
CA GLY A 1023 49.78 -17.98 -9.51
C GLY A 1023 49.29 -18.46 -8.16
N SER A 1024 48.32 -17.78 -7.52
CA SER A 1024 47.74 -18.22 -6.24
C SER A 1024 46.73 -19.34 -6.44
N THR A 1025 46.61 -20.25 -5.47
CA THR A 1025 45.51 -21.23 -5.39
C THR A 1025 44.40 -20.64 -4.53
N VAL A 1026 43.15 -20.66 -5.00
CA VAL A 1026 42.04 -20.04 -4.27
C VAL A 1026 41.09 -21.10 -3.71
N VAL A 1027 40.76 -20.98 -2.42
CA VAL A 1027 39.70 -21.75 -1.74
C VAL A 1027 38.55 -20.80 -1.44
N TYR A 1028 37.31 -21.28 -1.48
CA TYR A 1028 36.11 -20.47 -1.34
C TYR A 1028 35.21 -20.95 -0.20
N ALA A 1029 34.55 -20.00 0.47
CA ALA A 1029 33.44 -20.24 1.39
C ALA A 1029 32.31 -19.20 1.20
N GLU A 1030 31.06 -19.64 1.20
CA GLU A 1030 29.87 -18.80 0.99
C GLU A 1030 29.43 -18.06 2.27
N ASN A 1031 29.94 -18.47 3.43
CA ASN A 1031 29.55 -17.89 4.71
C ASN A 1031 30.62 -18.15 5.80
N GLY A 1032 30.45 -17.47 6.94
CA GLY A 1032 31.38 -17.56 8.06
C GLY A 1032 31.60 -18.98 8.62
N ARG A 1033 30.57 -19.83 8.64
CA ARG A 1033 30.70 -21.22 9.14
C ARG A 1033 31.51 -22.09 8.18
N GLU A 1034 31.20 -22.00 6.89
CA GLU A 1034 31.95 -22.72 5.86
C GLU A 1034 33.41 -22.27 5.81
N SER A 1035 33.70 -20.98 6.07
CA SER A 1035 35.08 -20.49 6.12
C SER A 1035 35.93 -21.20 7.18
N ILE A 1036 35.34 -21.49 8.34
CA ILE A 1036 36.00 -22.23 9.42
C ILE A 1036 36.23 -23.67 9.00
N GLU A 1037 35.22 -24.32 8.41
CA GLU A 1037 35.37 -25.70 7.89
C GLU A 1037 36.44 -25.80 6.79
N GLN A 1038 36.57 -24.77 5.94
CA GLN A 1038 37.59 -24.71 4.90
C GLN A 1038 38.99 -24.48 5.48
N LEU A 1039 39.14 -23.65 6.52
CA LEU A 1039 40.41 -23.48 7.23
C LEU A 1039 40.83 -24.76 7.95
N GLU A 1040 39.92 -25.48 8.60
CA GLU A 1040 40.20 -26.77 9.23
C GLU A 1040 40.60 -27.85 8.21
N ARG A 1041 40.09 -27.78 6.98
CA ARG A 1041 40.44 -28.72 5.89
C ARG A 1041 41.71 -28.32 5.13
N ASN A 1042 42.11 -27.05 5.18
CA ASN A 1042 43.23 -26.49 4.44
C ASN A 1042 44.13 -25.68 5.38
N GLU A 1043 44.92 -26.37 6.20
CA GLU A 1043 45.84 -25.73 7.16
C GLU A 1043 46.97 -24.92 6.48
N ASP A 1044 47.16 -25.10 5.17
CA ASP A 1044 48.14 -24.40 4.34
C ASP A 1044 47.63 -23.08 3.72
N VAL A 1045 46.44 -22.61 4.10
CA VAL A 1045 45.95 -21.28 3.70
C VAL A 1045 46.88 -20.19 4.27
N ALA A 1046 47.42 -19.37 3.38
CA ALA A 1046 48.38 -18.32 3.71
C ALA A 1046 47.73 -16.97 4.04
N LEU A 1047 46.49 -16.73 3.58
CA LEU A 1047 45.76 -15.48 3.79
C LEU A 1047 44.25 -15.66 3.59
N VAL A 1048 43.44 -14.90 4.34
CA VAL A 1048 41.97 -14.85 4.18
C VAL A 1048 41.50 -13.46 3.70
N LEU A 1049 40.69 -13.43 2.65
CA LEU A 1049 39.88 -12.29 2.24
C LEU A 1049 38.46 -12.47 2.77
N MET A 1050 38.04 -11.61 3.69
CA MET A 1050 36.80 -11.76 4.46
C MET A 1050 35.81 -10.65 4.14
N ASP A 1051 34.67 -10.96 3.53
CA ASP A 1051 33.56 -10.01 3.46
C ASP A 1051 32.95 -9.78 4.84
N ILE A 1052 32.67 -8.52 5.15
CA ILE A 1052 32.06 -8.14 6.42
C ILE A 1052 30.55 -8.36 6.40
N MET A 1053 29.90 -8.08 5.27
CA MET A 1053 28.44 -8.01 5.16
C MET A 1053 27.85 -9.32 4.63
N MET A 1054 27.98 -10.40 5.41
CA MET A 1054 27.43 -11.72 5.06
C MET A 1054 26.17 -12.06 5.85
N THR A 1055 25.25 -12.82 5.24
CA THR A 1055 24.05 -13.33 5.91
C THR A 1055 24.37 -14.48 6.89
N GLY A 1056 23.74 -14.47 8.07
CA GLY A 1056 23.99 -15.46 9.13
C GLY A 1056 25.10 -15.04 10.08
N MET A 1057 26.27 -15.67 10.01
CA MET A 1057 27.46 -15.26 10.78
C MET A 1057 28.20 -14.17 10.00
N ASP A 1058 28.18 -12.94 10.53
CA ASP A 1058 28.85 -11.80 9.90
C ASP A 1058 30.38 -11.92 9.96
N GLY A 1059 31.07 -11.18 9.08
CA GLY A 1059 32.54 -11.28 8.96
C GLY A 1059 33.29 -10.86 10.23
N TRP A 1060 32.68 -10.03 11.10
CA TRP A 1060 33.26 -9.68 12.40
C TRP A 1060 33.24 -10.86 13.36
N ALA A 1061 32.11 -11.55 13.48
CA ALA A 1061 31.96 -12.73 14.30
C ALA A 1061 32.85 -13.87 13.79
N THR A 1062 32.95 -14.03 12.47
CA THR A 1062 33.84 -15.02 11.84
C THR A 1062 35.31 -14.73 12.13
N THR A 1063 35.75 -13.48 11.93
CA THR A 1063 37.14 -13.07 12.23
C THR A 1063 37.48 -13.32 13.71
N SER A 1064 36.55 -12.96 14.61
CA SER A 1064 36.71 -13.19 16.04
C SER A 1064 36.76 -14.69 16.40
N ALA A 1065 36.00 -15.52 15.69
CA ALA A 1065 36.00 -16.97 15.87
C ALA A 1065 37.31 -17.60 15.39
N ILE A 1066 37.81 -17.21 14.20
CA ILE A 1066 39.11 -17.67 13.67
C ILE A 1066 40.24 -17.27 14.63
N ARG A 1067 40.21 -16.06 15.19
CA ARG A 1067 41.24 -15.59 16.15
C ARG A 1067 41.26 -16.34 17.47
N ARG A 1068 40.17 -17.02 17.85
CA ARG A 1068 40.13 -17.88 19.04
C ARG A 1068 40.71 -19.27 18.78
N MET A 1069 41.01 -19.62 17.54
CA MET A 1069 41.64 -20.90 17.17
C MET A 1069 43.16 -20.75 17.24
N PRO A 1070 43.85 -21.46 18.15
CA PRO A 1070 45.30 -21.29 18.35
C PRO A 1070 46.13 -21.50 17.06
N GLN A 1071 45.69 -22.40 16.19
CA GLN A 1071 46.38 -22.70 14.93
C GLN A 1071 46.26 -21.60 13.85
N PHE A 1072 45.33 -20.64 13.99
CA PHE A 1072 45.10 -19.55 13.02
C PHE A 1072 45.23 -18.16 13.64
N ALA A 1073 45.80 -18.06 14.85
CA ALA A 1073 45.95 -16.80 15.57
C ALA A 1073 46.71 -15.74 14.74
N ASP A 1074 47.77 -16.16 14.06
CA ASP A 1074 48.64 -15.29 13.25
C ASP A 1074 48.27 -15.23 11.75
N LEU A 1075 47.22 -15.95 11.32
CA LEU A 1075 46.80 -15.99 9.92
C LEU A 1075 46.38 -14.58 9.45
N PRO A 1076 46.98 -14.02 8.38
CA PRO A 1076 46.56 -12.71 7.88
C PRO A 1076 45.10 -12.74 7.40
N ILE A 1077 44.25 -11.87 7.96
CA ILE A 1077 42.85 -11.70 7.55
C ILE A 1077 42.67 -10.26 7.06
N ILE A 1078 42.33 -10.09 5.79
CA ILE A 1078 42.04 -8.78 5.19
C ILE A 1078 40.52 -8.65 5.03
N ALA A 1079 39.93 -7.68 5.73
CA ALA A 1079 38.49 -7.41 5.69
C ALA A 1079 38.09 -6.62 4.44
N LEU A 1080 37.10 -7.10 3.69
CA LEU A 1080 36.46 -6.38 2.59
C LEU A 1080 35.22 -5.66 3.12
N THR A 1081 35.23 -4.32 3.11
CA THR A 1081 34.19 -3.49 3.77
C THR A 1081 33.46 -2.62 2.76
N ALA A 1082 32.14 -2.43 2.92
CA ALA A 1082 31.34 -1.65 2.00
C ALA A 1082 31.31 -0.11 2.28
N LYS A 1083 32.01 0.38 3.32
CA LYS A 1083 32.02 1.80 3.73
C LYS A 1083 33.43 2.35 4.03
N VAL A 1084 33.64 3.62 3.69
CA VAL A 1084 34.83 4.43 4.04
C VAL A 1084 34.48 5.40 5.17
N MET A 1085 33.92 4.92 6.29
CA MET A 1085 33.66 5.74 7.48
C MET A 1085 34.66 5.43 8.60
N ARG A 1086 35.12 6.46 9.33
CA ARG A 1086 35.93 6.28 10.56
C ARG A 1086 35.04 5.59 11.62
N GLY A 1087 35.36 4.32 11.90
CA GLY A 1087 34.63 3.46 12.85
C GLY A 1087 34.56 2.01 12.39
N ASP A 1088 34.33 1.76 11.09
CA ASP A 1088 34.31 0.39 10.54
C ASP A 1088 35.73 -0.21 10.50
N ARG A 1089 36.74 0.64 10.22
CA ARG A 1089 38.16 0.29 10.36
C ARG A 1089 38.51 -0.12 11.78
N GLU A 1090 38.10 0.67 12.77
CA GLU A 1090 38.39 0.39 14.18
C GLU A 1090 37.73 -0.90 14.63
N LYS A 1091 36.49 -1.15 14.19
CA LYS A 1091 35.79 -2.42 14.43
C LYS A 1091 36.45 -3.61 13.74
N SER A 1092 37.01 -3.44 12.53
CA SER A 1092 37.74 -4.51 11.83
C SER A 1092 38.98 -4.95 12.58
N ILE A 1093 39.79 -3.98 12.97
CA ILE A 1093 41.01 -4.26 13.69
C ILE A 1093 40.67 -4.79 15.10
N ALA A 1094 39.63 -4.25 15.75
CA ALA A 1094 39.17 -4.74 17.05
C ALA A 1094 38.61 -6.18 17.02
N SER A 1095 37.98 -6.61 15.91
CA SER A 1095 37.57 -8.00 15.73
C SER A 1095 38.73 -8.95 15.39
N GLY A 1096 39.92 -8.41 15.17
CA GLY A 1096 41.15 -9.15 14.90
C GLY A 1096 41.54 -9.25 13.42
N ALA A 1097 40.97 -8.44 12.52
CA ALA A 1097 41.46 -8.37 11.15
C ALA A 1097 42.88 -7.76 11.10
N SER A 1098 43.72 -8.28 10.21
CA SER A 1098 45.09 -7.81 10.00
C SER A 1098 45.13 -6.54 9.18
N ASP A 1099 44.22 -6.38 8.20
CA ASP A 1099 44.08 -5.19 7.38
C ASP A 1099 42.66 -5.08 6.81
N TYR A 1100 42.37 -4.03 6.03
CA TYR A 1100 41.08 -3.84 5.39
C TYR A 1100 41.21 -3.23 3.99
N VAL A 1101 40.26 -3.55 3.11
CA VAL A 1101 40.13 -2.99 1.75
C VAL A 1101 38.66 -2.58 1.53
N PRO A 1102 38.38 -1.31 1.15
CA PRO A 1102 37.02 -0.89 0.85
C PRO A 1102 36.53 -1.47 -0.49
N LYS A 1103 35.24 -1.81 -0.55
CA LYS A 1103 34.49 -2.14 -1.76
C LYS A 1103 33.91 -0.83 -2.34
N PRO A 1104 33.99 -0.56 -3.65
CA PRO A 1104 34.48 -1.44 -4.72
C PRO A 1104 35.99 -1.70 -4.62
N VAL A 1105 36.38 -2.94 -4.86
CA VAL A 1105 37.76 -3.42 -4.67
C VAL A 1105 38.64 -2.91 -5.81
N ASP A 1106 39.60 -2.06 -5.47
CA ASP A 1106 40.67 -1.70 -6.40
C ASP A 1106 41.70 -2.83 -6.47
N VAL A 1107 41.79 -3.47 -7.64
CA VAL A 1107 42.59 -4.66 -7.88
C VAL A 1107 44.08 -4.41 -7.62
N ASP A 1108 44.62 -3.27 -8.06
CA ASP A 1108 46.05 -2.98 -7.89
C ASP A 1108 46.40 -2.85 -6.41
N ARG A 1109 45.57 -2.07 -5.69
CA ARG A 1109 45.71 -1.85 -4.26
C ARG A 1109 45.53 -3.13 -3.44
N LEU A 1110 44.61 -4.01 -3.86
CA LEU A 1110 44.42 -5.32 -3.22
C LEU A 1110 45.68 -6.18 -3.40
N LEU A 1111 46.21 -6.29 -4.62
CA LEU A 1111 47.41 -7.08 -4.91
C LEU A 1111 48.65 -6.56 -4.16
N GLU A 1112 48.80 -5.23 -4.05
CA GLU A 1112 49.86 -4.61 -3.23
C GLU A 1112 49.76 -5.03 -1.76
N ARG A 1113 48.55 -5.00 -1.19
CA ARG A 1113 48.32 -5.39 0.21
C ARG A 1113 48.59 -6.87 0.43
N LEU A 1114 48.13 -7.72 -0.48
CA LEU A 1114 48.38 -9.16 -0.43
C LEU A 1114 49.87 -9.49 -0.48
N ARG A 1115 50.62 -8.89 -1.41
CA ARG A 1115 52.09 -9.05 -1.49
C ARG A 1115 52.79 -8.59 -0.22
N GLY A 1116 52.33 -7.48 0.37
CA GLY A 1116 52.85 -6.96 1.64
C GLY A 1116 52.67 -7.91 2.83
N TRP A 1117 51.54 -8.62 2.90
CA TRP A 1117 51.29 -9.59 3.98
C TRP A 1117 51.96 -10.94 3.75
N LEU A 1118 51.96 -11.45 2.51
CA LEU A 1118 52.58 -12.73 2.17
C LEU A 1118 54.11 -12.70 2.30
N SER A 1119 54.75 -11.58 1.95
CA SER A 1119 56.20 -11.39 2.11
C SER A 1119 56.67 -11.33 3.57
N ARG A 1120 55.81 -10.91 4.50
CA ARG A 1120 56.09 -10.88 5.94
C ARG A 1120 56.01 -12.28 6.55
N SER A 1121 55.05 -13.10 6.10
CA SER A 1121 54.90 -14.49 6.55
C SER A 1121 56.05 -15.39 6.08
N SER A 1122 56.65 -15.12 4.91
CA SER A 1122 57.83 -15.87 4.42
C SER A 1122 59.15 -15.50 5.13
N ALA A 1123 59.26 -14.31 5.71
CA ALA A 1123 60.47 -13.87 6.43
C ALA A 1123 60.59 -14.50 7.83
N GLY A 1124 59.49 -15.01 8.40
CA GLY A 1124 59.45 -15.63 9.72
C GLY A 1124 59.96 -17.09 9.79
N SER A 1125 60.26 -17.74 8.66
CA SER A 1125 60.65 -19.15 8.60
C SER A 1125 62.17 -19.40 8.45
N THR A 1126 62.99 -18.35 8.51
CA THR A 1126 64.47 -18.47 8.43
C THR A 1126 65.17 -18.09 9.74
N SER A 1127 64.91 -18.88 10.79
CA SER A 1127 65.84 -19.02 11.91
C SER A 1127 65.91 -20.48 12.34
N GLY A 1128 66.55 -21.30 11.51
CA GLY A 1128 67.06 -22.61 11.93
C GLY A 1128 68.37 -22.44 12.71
N PRO A 1129 68.63 -23.25 13.75
CA PRO A 1129 69.80 -23.09 14.59
C PRO A 1129 71.05 -23.61 13.87
N THR A 1130 72.09 -22.80 13.77
CA THR A 1130 73.46 -23.32 13.66
C THR A 1130 74.42 -22.46 14.49
N GLU A 1131 75.20 -23.18 15.28
CA GLU A 1131 76.00 -22.81 16.45
C GLU A 1131 77.38 -22.19 16.12
N PRO A 1132 78.18 -21.77 17.12
CA PRO A 1132 79.02 -20.57 17.07
C PRO A 1132 80.47 -20.81 16.62
N SER A 1133 81.14 -19.73 16.22
CA SER A 1133 82.59 -19.50 16.33
C SER A 1133 82.87 -18.00 16.37
#